data_AF-A0A7N6B9X8-F1
#
_entry.id   AF-A0A7N6B9X8-F1
#
_cell.length_a   1.000
_cell.length_b   1.000
_cell.length_c   1.000
_cell.angle_alpha   90.00
_cell.angle_beta   90.00
_cell.angle_gamma   90.00
#
_symmetry.space_group_name_H-M   'P 1'
#
loop_
_entity.id
_entity.type
_entity.pdbx_description
1 polymer ?
#
loop_
_entity_poly.entity_id
_entity_poly.type
_entity_poly.pdbx_seq_one_letter_code
_entity_poly.pdbx_strand_id
1 'polypeptide(L)'
;MSSTLAQARGLLSGVKCDSCCLSWDYLTPGEGSQEASCEPAARAGWNSKIEYFLAQVGFSVGLGNVWRFPYLCHQNGGGAFLLLYVLLMLLVGIPLFFLELAAGQAIRQGSIGVWKYISPRLAGIGYSSCVVCFFVALYYNVILAWSLYYLGNSFQYPLPWEQCPEQRNVIVTVKECEKSSPTSYFWYRKALDITDSIDETGSFNPYIVCCLLAAWTIVCLGMFKGIKSSVKVMYFSSIFPYVVLFCFLIRGLMLDGAFEGITYMFYPKLEIWADIQVWRQAATQVFFALGLGFGSIIAYSSYNPKNNNCHRDAFTVSFINFMTSVLATLVVFAVLGFRAKDKAMECVASNLKVLSMQSANVDQNLMPSFNYSDATSVGLEDYRNWFKQHGSSIPGNLTDCDLEKEMQKGVEGTGLAFIAFTEAMSLLPGSPFWSALFFLMLLNLGLSTMFGTMEGILAPLTDCFKTLANNKTKLTIFSCIIGFLIGLLFTQRCGNYFVMMFDDYSATLPLIIVVVFETFSVSWLYGADRFLDDIEAMLGWRPSVVYKYLWKYICLLAMLGLLGATTIRMFITPPTYMAWNQEEASEARLPYPAWALAVLSLLIIFAMMPVPLGLIHAVLQGRTRQTSRDTEAGQYSSVSTDDKCETPMTDMSELCQPNGTSALLSSTSD
;
A
#
# COMPACT_ATOMS: atom_id res chain seq x y z
N MET A 1 40.34 -2.56 -58.89
CA MET A 1 41.16 -1.82 -57.91
C MET A 1 40.41 -0.53 -57.59
N SER A 2 39.79 -0.35 -56.43
CA SER A 2 40.35 -0.25 -55.06
C SER A 2 41.12 1.05 -54.80
N SER A 3 40.43 2.09 -54.32
CA SER A 3 40.91 2.96 -53.22
C SER A 3 39.89 4.04 -52.83
N THR A 4 39.05 3.71 -51.84
CA THR A 4 38.93 4.44 -50.57
C THR A 4 39.34 5.93 -50.52
N LEU A 5 38.36 6.86 -50.44
CA LEU A 5 38.41 8.07 -49.58
C LEU A 5 37.09 8.91 -49.55
N ALA A 6 35.90 8.29 -49.52
CA ALA A 6 34.63 9.04 -49.57
C ALA A 6 33.48 8.51 -48.69
N GLN A 7 33.74 7.82 -47.57
CA GLN A 7 32.69 7.48 -46.59
C GLN A 7 33.24 7.17 -45.18
N ALA A 8 33.89 8.15 -44.54
CA ALA A 8 34.41 8.03 -43.17
C ALA A 8 34.43 9.37 -42.42
N ARG A 9 33.27 9.99 -42.20
CA ARG A 9 33.06 11.09 -41.23
C ARG A 9 31.59 11.16 -40.82
N GLY A 10 31.19 10.21 -39.98
CA GLY A 10 29.81 10.00 -39.52
C GLY A 10 29.75 9.35 -38.14
N LEU A 11 30.67 9.72 -37.25
CA LEU A 11 30.77 9.25 -35.86
C LEU A 11 31.52 10.33 -35.05
N LEU A 12 31.08 10.55 -33.80
CA LEU A 12 31.70 11.40 -32.76
C LEU A 12 31.69 12.93 -32.99
N SER A 13 30.61 13.58 -32.53
CA SER A 13 30.66 14.97 -32.03
C SER A 13 29.70 15.14 -30.85
N GLY A 14 30.05 14.51 -29.72
CA GLY A 14 29.24 14.46 -28.51
C GLY A 14 30.00 14.82 -27.25
N VAL A 15 30.58 16.03 -27.18
CA VAL A 15 30.98 16.69 -25.93
C VAL A 15 30.80 18.21 -26.11
N LYS A 16 29.95 18.83 -25.28
CA LYS A 16 30.12 20.25 -24.91
C LYS A 16 30.38 20.28 -23.41
N CYS A 17 31.59 20.70 -23.03
CA CYS A 17 31.91 21.06 -21.66
C CYS A 17 31.52 22.52 -21.46
N ASP A 18 30.56 22.78 -20.57
CA ASP A 18 30.36 24.13 -20.05
C ASP A 18 31.40 24.38 -18.96
N SER A 19 32.50 25.03 -19.36
CA SER A 19 33.55 25.50 -18.46
C SER A 19 33.31 26.98 -18.15
N CYS A 20 33.30 27.35 -16.87
CA CYS A 20 33.12 28.75 -16.47
C CYS A 20 34.18 29.65 -17.10
N CYS A 21 33.76 30.69 -17.83
CA CYS A 21 34.63 31.78 -18.20
C CYS A 21 34.87 32.68 -16.98
N LEU A 22 36.06 32.59 -16.40
CA LEU A 22 36.64 33.70 -15.63
C LEU A 22 37.29 34.65 -16.63
N SER A 23 36.77 35.87 -16.73
CA SER A 23 37.53 37.02 -17.24
C SER A 23 37.10 38.24 -16.43
N TRP A 24 38.07 38.82 -15.72
CA TRP A 24 37.96 40.20 -15.25
C TRP A 24 38.26 41.12 -16.43
N ASP A 25 37.49 42.19 -16.63
CA ASP A 25 38.00 43.47 -17.15
C ASP A 25 36.97 44.62 -17.06
N TYR A 26 37.46 45.77 -16.56
CA TYR A 26 36.98 47.16 -16.65
C TYR A 26 35.49 47.58 -16.42
N LEU A 27 35.29 48.18 -15.22
CA LEU A 27 34.50 49.39 -14.89
C LEU A 27 33.51 50.00 -15.93
N THR A 28 32.21 49.98 -15.59
CA THR A 28 31.28 51.12 -15.72
C THR A 28 30.20 51.07 -14.62
N PRO A 29 29.83 52.18 -13.95
CA PRO A 29 28.78 52.18 -12.93
C PRO A 29 27.42 52.64 -13.50
N GLY A 30 26.37 51.83 -13.31
CA GLY A 30 25.01 52.23 -13.67
C GLY A 30 23.98 51.11 -13.55
N GLU A 31 22.87 51.42 -12.88
CA GLU A 31 21.62 50.64 -12.76
C GLU A 31 21.66 49.38 -11.88
N GLY A 32 20.63 49.26 -11.03
CA GLY A 32 20.61 48.36 -9.89
C GLY A 32 20.32 46.91 -10.24
N SER A 33 21.21 46.01 -9.82
CA SER A 33 20.98 44.57 -9.87
C SER A 33 19.83 44.15 -8.95
N GLN A 34 18.67 43.83 -9.52
CA GLN A 34 17.79 42.84 -8.90
C GLN A 34 18.58 41.53 -8.79
N GLU A 35 18.72 40.99 -7.58
CA GLU A 35 19.26 39.65 -7.40
C GLU A 35 18.36 38.67 -8.13
N ALA A 36 18.86 38.11 -9.23
CA ALA A 36 18.21 37.02 -9.93
C ALA A 36 18.23 35.78 -9.04
N SER A 37 17.20 35.64 -8.20
CA SER A 37 16.98 34.44 -7.42
C SER A 37 16.84 33.25 -8.37
N CYS A 38 17.79 32.32 -8.30
CA CYS A 38 17.72 31.07 -9.04
C CYS A 38 16.51 30.26 -8.54
N GLU A 39 15.35 30.45 -9.17
CA GLU A 39 14.22 29.54 -8.97
C GLU A 39 14.68 28.11 -9.27
N PRO A 40 14.49 27.15 -8.35
CA PRO A 40 14.82 25.76 -8.62
C PRO A 40 13.94 25.27 -9.78
N ALA A 41 14.57 24.71 -10.81
CA ALA A 41 13.94 24.31 -12.06
C ALA A 41 12.57 23.65 -11.84
N ALA A 42 11.52 24.26 -12.40
CA ALA A 42 10.14 23.96 -12.05
C ALA A 42 9.83 22.46 -12.14
N ARG A 43 9.38 21.88 -11.01
CA ARG A 43 8.94 20.48 -10.93
C ARG A 43 7.90 20.20 -12.02
N ALA A 44 8.08 19.10 -12.76
CA ALA A 44 7.14 18.70 -13.81
C ALA A 44 5.72 18.58 -13.25
N GLY A 45 4.76 19.31 -13.82
CA GLY A 45 3.35 19.19 -13.44
C GLY A 45 2.64 18.07 -14.20
N TRP A 46 1.44 17.73 -13.71
CA TRP A 46 0.44 16.96 -14.46
C TRP A 46 -0.03 17.74 -15.69
N ASN A 47 -0.34 17.07 -16.80
CA ASN A 47 -0.90 17.73 -17.99
C ASN A 47 -2.39 18.04 -17.81
N SER A 48 -3.10 17.27 -16.97
CA SER A 48 -4.49 17.54 -16.59
C SER A 48 -4.83 17.06 -15.18
N LYS A 49 -5.90 17.61 -14.59
CA LYS A 49 -6.42 17.14 -13.29
C LYS A 49 -6.97 15.71 -13.35
N ILE A 50 -7.37 15.22 -14.53
CA ILE A 50 -7.83 13.83 -14.72
C ILE A 50 -6.66 12.86 -14.61
N GLU A 51 -5.48 13.20 -15.14
CA GLU A 51 -4.26 12.38 -14.97
C GLU A 51 -3.91 12.19 -13.50
N TYR A 52 -3.91 13.29 -12.73
CA TYR A 52 -3.67 13.26 -11.29
C TYR A 52 -4.71 12.37 -10.57
N PHE A 53 -6.00 12.55 -10.85
CA PHE A 53 -7.05 11.73 -10.22
C PHE A 53 -6.92 10.24 -10.57
N LEU A 54 -6.64 9.88 -11.83
CA LEU A 54 -6.50 8.48 -12.24
C LEU A 54 -5.25 7.83 -11.65
N ALA A 55 -4.17 8.59 -11.46
CA ALA A 55 -2.97 8.13 -10.75
C ALA A 55 -3.25 7.91 -9.25
N GLN A 56 -3.91 8.89 -8.60
CA GLN A 56 -4.21 8.81 -7.18
C GLN A 56 -5.24 7.71 -6.86
N VAL A 57 -6.30 7.58 -7.67
CA VAL A 57 -7.27 6.48 -7.58
C VAL A 57 -6.60 5.15 -7.92
N GLY A 58 -5.74 5.07 -8.94
CA GLY A 58 -5.03 3.84 -9.30
C GLY A 58 -4.03 3.36 -8.24
N PHE A 59 -3.47 4.27 -7.44
CA PHE A 59 -2.61 3.89 -6.32
C PHE A 59 -3.41 3.43 -5.10
N SER A 60 -4.46 4.16 -4.71
CA SER A 60 -5.31 3.80 -3.57
C SER A 60 -6.20 2.56 -3.85
N VAL A 61 -6.71 2.41 -5.06
CA VAL A 61 -7.46 1.23 -5.50
C VAL A 61 -6.49 0.19 -6.04
N GLY A 62 -6.07 -0.70 -5.15
CA GLY A 62 -5.09 -1.75 -5.45
C GLY A 62 -5.64 -3.16 -5.26
N LEU A 63 -4.72 -4.11 -5.28
CA LEU A 63 -4.97 -5.53 -5.04
C LEU A 63 -5.69 -5.80 -3.70
N GLY A 64 -5.40 -4.99 -2.68
CA GLY A 64 -6.03 -5.08 -1.36
C GLY A 64 -7.54 -4.84 -1.34
N ASN A 65 -8.10 -4.15 -2.34
CA ASN A 65 -9.55 -3.95 -2.46
C ASN A 65 -10.26 -5.22 -2.99
N VAL A 66 -9.56 -6.09 -3.72
CA VAL A 66 -10.15 -7.26 -4.40
C VAL A 66 -10.06 -8.55 -3.60
N TRP A 67 -9.00 -8.75 -2.78
CA TRP A 67 -8.94 -9.90 -1.86
C TRP A 67 -8.95 -9.51 -0.38
N ARG A 68 -8.11 -8.55 0.04
CA ARG A 68 -7.87 -8.30 1.48
C ARG A 68 -9.10 -7.70 2.16
N PHE A 69 -9.75 -6.73 1.53
CA PHE A 69 -10.97 -6.13 2.07
C PHE A 69 -12.14 -7.13 2.15
N PRO A 70 -12.49 -7.91 1.10
CA PRO A 70 -13.53 -8.95 1.19
C PRO A 70 -13.21 -10.03 2.23
N TYR A 71 -11.96 -10.49 2.31
CA TYR A 71 -11.47 -11.42 3.34
C TYR A 71 -11.73 -10.88 4.75
N LEU A 72 -11.28 -9.65 5.04
CA LEU A 72 -11.48 -9.02 6.34
C LEU A 72 -12.96 -8.75 6.63
N CYS A 73 -13.77 -8.42 5.62
CA CYS A 73 -15.21 -8.29 5.76
C CYS A 73 -15.87 -9.63 6.12
N HIS A 74 -15.42 -10.74 5.51
CA HIS A 74 -15.91 -12.08 5.81
C HIS A 74 -15.59 -12.51 7.24
N GLN A 75 -14.31 -12.43 7.66
CA GLN A 75 -13.90 -12.86 9.00
C GLN A 75 -14.49 -12.01 10.12
N ASN A 76 -14.66 -10.69 9.91
CA ASN A 76 -15.05 -9.76 10.97
C ASN A 76 -16.57 -9.44 10.99
N GLY A 77 -17.42 -10.39 10.63
CA GLY A 77 -18.86 -10.27 10.83
C GLY A 77 -19.61 -9.46 9.77
N GLY A 78 -19.14 -9.47 8.52
CA GLY A 78 -19.87 -8.93 7.36
C GLY A 78 -20.17 -7.43 7.50
N GLY A 79 -21.45 -7.11 7.64
CA GLY A 79 -21.92 -5.73 7.75
C GLY A 79 -21.35 -4.97 8.95
N ALA A 80 -20.97 -5.70 10.02
CA ALA A 80 -20.34 -5.10 11.20
C ALA A 80 -18.95 -4.53 10.88
N PHE A 81 -18.17 -5.19 10.00
CA PHE A 81 -16.89 -4.69 9.52
C PHE A 81 -17.06 -3.48 8.59
N LEU A 82 -18.06 -3.49 7.71
CA LEU A 82 -18.32 -2.37 6.79
C LEU A 82 -18.65 -1.07 7.54
N LEU A 83 -19.52 -1.15 8.56
CA LEU A 83 -19.86 0.00 9.41
C LEU A 83 -18.64 0.55 10.15
N LEU A 84 -17.81 -0.33 10.71
CA LEU A 84 -16.58 0.03 11.41
C LEU A 84 -15.54 0.66 10.46
N TYR A 85 -15.40 0.12 9.25
CA TYR A 85 -14.50 0.66 8.23
C TYR A 85 -14.90 2.08 7.82
N VAL A 86 -16.20 2.34 7.62
CA VAL A 86 -16.70 3.70 7.32
C VAL A 86 -16.41 4.67 8.47
N LEU A 87 -16.60 4.25 9.72
CA LEU A 87 -16.28 5.05 10.90
C LEU A 87 -14.79 5.45 10.95
N LEU A 88 -13.89 4.48 10.78
CA LEU A 88 -12.44 4.71 10.78
C LEU A 88 -11.96 5.49 9.55
N MET A 89 -12.57 5.27 8.39
CA MET A 89 -12.32 6.05 7.17
C MET A 89 -12.65 7.53 7.37
N LEU A 90 -13.79 7.86 7.99
CA LEU A 90 -14.20 9.25 8.23
C LEU A 90 -13.39 9.93 9.35
N LEU A 91 -13.09 9.22 10.45
CA LEU A 91 -12.43 9.81 11.63
C LEU A 91 -10.90 9.79 11.58
N VAL A 92 -10.29 8.89 10.80
CA VAL A 92 -8.83 8.71 10.75
C VAL A 92 -8.31 8.73 9.31
N GLY A 93 -8.93 7.98 8.40
CA GLY A 93 -8.50 7.87 7.00
C GLY A 93 -8.44 9.21 6.25
N ILE A 94 -9.61 9.84 6.03
CA ILE A 94 -9.73 11.10 5.29
C ILE A 94 -8.91 12.24 5.93
N PRO A 95 -8.89 12.44 7.27
CA PRO A 95 -8.05 13.45 7.88
C PRO A 95 -6.56 13.25 7.60
N LEU A 96 -6.02 12.05 7.77
CA LEU A 96 -4.60 11.79 7.52
C LEU A 96 -4.25 11.88 6.03
N PHE A 97 -5.13 11.41 5.15
CA PHE A 97 -4.99 11.52 3.70
C PHE A 97 -4.96 12.98 3.23
N PHE A 98 -5.84 13.83 3.79
CA PHE A 98 -5.84 15.26 3.53
C PHE A 98 -4.56 15.94 4.04
N LEU A 99 -4.03 15.53 5.18
CA LEU A 99 -2.77 16.04 5.74
C LEU A 99 -1.58 15.77 4.82
N GLU A 100 -1.41 14.53 4.33
CA GLU A 100 -0.34 14.19 3.38
C GLU A 100 -0.49 14.93 2.04
N LEU A 101 -1.70 14.99 1.49
CA LEU A 101 -1.99 15.72 0.25
C LEU A 101 -1.66 17.23 0.38
N ALA A 102 -2.05 17.85 1.50
CA ALA A 102 -1.78 19.26 1.76
C ALA A 102 -0.27 19.52 1.95
N ALA A 103 0.42 18.67 2.72
CA ALA A 103 1.86 18.81 2.98
C ALA A 103 2.69 18.69 1.68
N GLY A 104 2.39 17.71 0.83
CA GLY A 104 3.05 17.56 -0.47
C GLY A 104 2.77 18.72 -1.42
N GLN A 105 1.52 19.17 -1.54
CA GLN A 105 1.14 20.27 -2.43
C GLN A 105 1.70 21.63 -1.99
N ALA A 106 1.76 21.92 -0.69
CA ALA A 106 2.28 23.19 -0.17
C ALA A 106 3.79 23.36 -0.41
N ILE A 107 4.56 22.29 -0.14
CA ILE A 107 6.03 22.30 -0.16
C ILE A 107 6.60 21.92 -1.54
N ARG A 108 5.84 21.15 -2.35
CA ARG A 108 6.21 20.68 -3.71
C ARG A 108 7.50 19.85 -3.78
N GLN A 109 7.77 19.10 -2.71
CA GLN A 109 8.85 18.10 -2.63
C GLN A 109 8.28 16.73 -2.23
N GLY A 110 9.00 15.65 -2.51
CA GLY A 110 8.69 14.31 -1.97
C GLY A 110 8.92 14.24 -0.45
N SER A 111 8.49 13.13 0.16
CA SER A 111 8.45 12.92 1.63
C SER A 111 9.70 13.39 2.39
N ILE A 112 10.92 12.98 2.00
CA ILE A 112 12.17 13.43 2.66
C ILE A 112 12.31 14.97 2.66
N GLY A 113 11.96 15.62 1.55
CA GLY A 113 12.01 17.08 1.41
C GLY A 113 10.97 17.78 2.28
N VAL A 114 9.73 17.26 2.31
CA VAL A 114 8.64 17.74 3.19
C VAL A 114 9.05 17.70 4.65
N TRP A 115 9.51 16.55 5.15
CA TRP A 115 9.88 16.42 6.56
C TRP A 115 11.10 17.26 6.91
N LYS A 116 12.06 17.41 5.99
CA LYS A 116 13.22 18.29 6.14
C LYS A 116 12.86 19.79 6.16
N TYR A 117 11.85 20.21 5.40
CA TYR A 117 11.33 21.58 5.38
C TYR A 117 10.62 21.92 6.70
N ILE A 118 9.79 21.00 7.21
CA ILE A 118 9.10 21.14 8.50
C ILE A 118 10.12 21.23 9.65
N SER A 119 11.11 20.33 9.69
CA SER A 119 12.28 20.44 10.58
C SER A 119 13.41 19.52 10.12
N PRO A 120 14.67 19.99 10.07
CA PRO A 120 15.81 19.14 9.68
C PRO A 120 16.01 17.93 10.61
N ARG A 121 15.47 17.96 11.84
CA ARG A 121 15.49 16.83 12.78
C ARG A 121 14.53 15.69 12.40
N LEU A 122 13.54 15.95 11.55
CA LEU A 122 12.48 15.02 11.17
C LEU A 122 12.70 14.36 9.80
N ALA A 123 13.76 14.73 9.08
CA ALA A 123 14.08 14.17 7.75
C ALA A 123 14.17 12.63 7.74
N GLY A 124 14.51 12.01 8.88
CA GLY A 124 14.53 10.56 9.06
C GLY A 124 13.19 9.86 8.81
N ILE A 125 12.05 10.55 9.01
CA ILE A 125 10.71 10.02 8.74
C ILE A 125 10.58 9.68 7.26
N GLY A 126 10.92 10.60 6.36
CA GLY A 126 10.82 10.36 4.91
C GLY A 126 11.78 9.28 4.40
N TYR A 127 12.95 9.10 5.04
CA TYR A 127 13.83 7.98 4.72
C TYR A 127 13.23 6.64 5.17
N SER A 128 12.56 6.61 6.33
CA SER A 128 11.82 5.44 6.80
C SER A 128 10.65 5.10 5.85
N SER A 129 9.85 6.10 5.42
CA SER A 129 8.81 5.93 4.40
C SER A 129 9.35 5.31 3.10
N CYS A 130 10.54 5.71 2.64
CA CYS A 130 11.18 5.14 1.45
C CYS A 130 11.56 3.66 1.64
N VAL A 131 12.04 3.26 2.83
CA VAL A 131 12.38 1.86 3.13
C VAL A 131 11.11 1.00 3.22
N VAL A 132 10.04 1.52 3.84
CA VAL A 132 8.74 0.82 3.90
C VAL A 132 8.13 0.68 2.51
N CYS A 133 8.17 1.72 1.68
CA CYS A 133 7.80 1.61 0.26
C CYS A 133 8.62 0.54 -0.47
N PHE A 134 9.92 0.46 -0.23
CA PHE A 134 10.76 -0.56 -0.86
C PHE A 134 10.37 -1.98 -0.43
N PHE A 135 10.07 -2.20 0.85
CA PHE A 135 9.55 -3.48 1.33
C PHE A 135 8.22 -3.85 0.66
N VAL A 136 7.28 -2.91 0.53
CA VAL A 136 5.99 -3.17 -0.13
C VAL A 136 6.16 -3.39 -1.63
N ALA A 137 7.06 -2.65 -2.29
CA ALA A 137 7.39 -2.84 -3.70
C ALA A 137 7.90 -4.26 -3.99
N LEU A 138 8.71 -4.83 -3.08
CA LEU A 138 9.24 -6.18 -3.22
C LEU A 138 8.13 -7.23 -3.29
N TYR A 139 7.29 -7.35 -2.25
CA TYR A 139 6.33 -8.47 -2.20
C TYR A 139 5.10 -8.27 -3.08
N TYR A 140 4.58 -7.05 -3.27
CA TYR A 140 3.48 -6.83 -4.21
C TYR A 140 3.90 -7.17 -5.65
N ASN A 141 5.15 -6.95 -6.04
CA ASN A 141 5.61 -7.32 -7.39
C ASN A 141 5.78 -8.85 -7.59
N VAL A 142 5.90 -9.62 -6.49
CA VAL A 142 5.79 -11.09 -6.52
C VAL A 142 4.34 -11.51 -6.80
N ILE A 143 3.35 -10.80 -6.25
CA ILE A 143 1.95 -11.10 -6.54
C ILE A 143 1.57 -10.72 -7.99
N LEU A 144 2.21 -9.69 -8.56
CA LEU A 144 2.17 -9.44 -10.00
C LEU A 144 2.79 -10.59 -10.82
N ALA A 145 3.90 -11.18 -10.36
CA ALA A 145 4.50 -12.37 -10.99
C ALA A 145 3.56 -13.58 -10.95
N TRP A 146 2.86 -13.82 -9.84
CA TRP A 146 1.82 -14.86 -9.74
C TRP A 146 0.65 -14.56 -10.68
N SER A 147 0.21 -13.31 -10.77
CA SER A 147 -0.86 -12.88 -11.70
C SER A 147 -0.46 -13.09 -13.17
N LEU A 148 0.80 -12.81 -13.53
CA LEU A 148 1.36 -13.11 -14.86
C LEU A 148 1.38 -14.63 -15.15
N TYR A 149 1.79 -15.45 -14.18
CA TYR A 149 1.84 -16.90 -14.33
C TYR A 149 0.44 -17.49 -14.60
N TYR A 150 -0.57 -17.06 -13.84
CA TYR A 150 -1.95 -17.49 -14.06
C TYR A 150 -2.55 -16.93 -15.35
N LEU A 151 -2.26 -15.67 -15.71
CA LEU A 151 -2.70 -15.09 -16.98
C LEU A 151 -2.15 -15.88 -18.18
N GLY A 152 -0.85 -16.23 -18.17
CA GLY A 152 -0.25 -17.08 -19.20
C GLY A 152 -0.91 -18.46 -19.30
N ASN A 153 -1.27 -19.05 -18.16
CA ASN A 153 -1.98 -20.32 -18.10
C ASN A 153 -3.50 -20.25 -18.41
N SER A 154 -4.08 -19.04 -18.55
CA SER A 154 -5.51 -18.86 -18.83
C SER A 154 -5.87 -19.05 -20.31
N PHE A 155 -4.89 -19.11 -21.21
CA PHE A 155 -5.10 -19.19 -22.67
C PHE A 155 -5.19 -20.63 -23.23
N GLN A 156 -5.63 -21.59 -22.42
CA GLN A 156 -5.79 -23.00 -22.81
C GLN A 156 -7.12 -23.57 -22.31
N TYR A 157 -7.58 -24.64 -22.94
CA TYR A 157 -8.82 -25.35 -22.61
C TYR A 157 -8.59 -26.86 -22.66
N PRO A 158 -8.93 -27.64 -21.62
CA PRO A 158 -9.44 -27.21 -20.31
C PRO A 158 -8.42 -26.38 -19.52
N LEU A 159 -8.84 -25.73 -18.43
CA LEU A 159 -7.93 -24.98 -17.57
C LEU A 159 -7.04 -25.91 -16.72
N PRO A 160 -5.76 -25.55 -16.43
CA PRO A 160 -4.83 -26.44 -15.70
C PRO A 160 -5.23 -26.80 -14.27
N TRP A 161 -6.17 -26.05 -13.69
CA TRP A 161 -6.68 -26.20 -12.33
C TRP A 161 -8.16 -26.65 -12.32
N GLU A 162 -8.67 -27.13 -13.45
CA GLU A 162 -10.05 -27.65 -13.59
C GLU A 162 -10.15 -29.12 -13.15
N GLN A 163 -9.07 -29.90 -13.29
CA GLN A 163 -9.05 -31.35 -13.04
C GLN A 163 -7.77 -31.78 -12.32
N CYS A 164 -7.87 -32.80 -11.46
CA CYS A 164 -6.71 -33.40 -10.82
C CYS A 164 -5.88 -34.21 -11.84
N PRO A 165 -4.54 -34.14 -11.81
CA PRO A 165 -3.71 -34.96 -12.67
C PRO A 165 -3.71 -36.43 -12.25
N GLU A 166 -3.66 -37.33 -13.25
CA GLU A 166 -3.47 -38.76 -13.05
C GLU A 166 -1.99 -39.12 -12.87
N GLN A 167 -1.70 -40.13 -12.04
CA GLN A 167 -0.33 -40.60 -11.82
C GLN A 167 0.10 -41.58 -12.94
N ARG A 168 1.22 -41.33 -13.61
CA ARG A 168 1.61 -41.99 -14.88
C ARG A 168 1.72 -43.54 -14.91
N ASN A 169 1.58 -44.23 -13.79
CA ASN A 169 1.73 -45.70 -13.69
C ASN A 169 0.48 -46.43 -13.15
N VAL A 170 -0.56 -45.71 -12.69
CA VAL A 170 -1.84 -46.29 -12.25
C VAL A 170 -2.92 -45.24 -12.54
N ILE A 171 -4.11 -45.62 -13.04
CA ILE A 171 -5.24 -44.70 -13.22
C ILE A 171 -5.83 -44.35 -11.84
N VAL A 172 -5.06 -43.56 -11.09
CA VAL A 172 -5.32 -43.10 -9.73
C VAL A 172 -4.95 -41.62 -9.68
N THR A 173 -5.91 -40.83 -9.23
CA THR A 173 -5.79 -39.42 -8.92
C THR A 173 -4.70 -39.17 -7.88
N VAL A 174 -3.95 -38.08 -8.02
CA VAL A 174 -2.98 -37.69 -6.99
C VAL A 174 -3.73 -37.44 -5.67
N LYS A 175 -3.47 -38.27 -4.65
CA LYS A 175 -4.18 -38.26 -3.36
C LYS A 175 -4.26 -36.88 -2.69
N GLU A 176 -3.21 -36.06 -2.82
CA GLU A 176 -3.19 -34.68 -2.30
C GLU A 176 -4.23 -33.79 -2.98
N CYS A 177 -4.43 -33.96 -4.29
CA CYS A 177 -5.42 -33.22 -5.07
C CYS A 177 -6.86 -33.69 -4.77
N GLU A 178 -7.04 -35.00 -4.60
CA GLU A 178 -8.34 -35.61 -4.26
C GLU A 178 -8.82 -35.25 -2.84
N LYS A 179 -7.90 -35.12 -1.88
CA LYS A 179 -8.22 -34.66 -0.51
C LYS A 179 -8.53 -33.16 -0.41
N SER A 180 -7.97 -32.34 -1.31
CA SER A 180 -8.07 -30.88 -1.27
C SER A 180 -8.99 -30.35 -2.39
N SER A 181 -8.41 -29.76 -3.43
CA SER A 181 -9.10 -29.44 -4.67
C SER A 181 -8.10 -29.32 -5.83
N PRO A 182 -8.56 -29.42 -7.10
CA PRO A 182 -7.73 -29.13 -8.27
C PRO A 182 -7.04 -27.75 -8.22
N THR A 183 -7.73 -26.74 -7.67
CA THR A 183 -7.21 -25.37 -7.56
C THR A 183 -6.18 -25.20 -6.45
N SER A 184 -6.42 -25.78 -5.27
CA SER A 184 -5.46 -25.80 -4.16
C SER A 184 -4.19 -26.55 -4.54
N TYR A 185 -4.34 -27.71 -5.19
CA TYR A 185 -3.20 -28.49 -5.69
C TYR A 185 -2.42 -27.73 -6.78
N PHE A 186 -3.10 -27.05 -7.71
CA PHE A 186 -2.42 -26.22 -8.71
C PHE A 186 -1.64 -25.08 -8.05
N TRP A 187 -2.23 -24.37 -7.10
CA TRP A 187 -1.55 -23.29 -6.37
C TRP A 187 -0.32 -23.78 -5.61
N TYR A 188 -0.49 -24.76 -4.72
CA TYR A 188 0.58 -25.19 -3.82
C TYR A 188 1.64 -26.07 -4.50
N ARG A 189 1.31 -26.90 -5.51
CA ARG A 189 2.25 -27.84 -6.14
C ARG A 189 2.64 -27.54 -7.58
N LYS A 190 1.90 -26.71 -8.33
CA LYS A 190 2.26 -26.33 -9.71
C LYS A 190 2.77 -24.89 -9.83
N ALA A 191 2.07 -23.94 -9.20
CA ALA A 191 2.43 -22.53 -9.27
C ALA A 191 3.57 -22.21 -8.30
N LEU A 192 3.40 -22.47 -7.00
CA LEU A 192 4.41 -22.20 -5.97
C LEU A 192 5.46 -23.32 -5.88
N ASP A 193 4.99 -24.57 -5.85
CA ASP A 193 5.77 -25.75 -5.47
C ASP A 193 6.33 -25.63 -4.03
N ILE A 194 5.42 -25.44 -3.08
CA ILE A 194 5.70 -25.04 -1.69
C ILE A 194 6.36 -26.15 -0.85
N THR A 195 7.11 -25.77 0.18
CA THR A 195 7.58 -26.66 1.27
C THR A 195 6.59 -26.69 2.41
N ASP A 196 6.65 -27.73 3.25
CA ASP A 196 5.70 -27.90 4.36
C ASP A 196 6.03 -27.00 5.57
N SER A 197 7.23 -26.40 5.60
CA SER A 197 7.65 -25.39 6.58
C SER A 197 8.56 -24.31 5.98
N ILE A 198 8.78 -23.23 6.73
CA ILE A 198 9.73 -22.16 6.39
C ILE A 198 11.21 -22.56 6.63
N ASP A 199 11.47 -23.55 7.49
CA ASP A 199 12.82 -24.06 7.78
C ASP A 199 13.42 -24.83 6.60
N GLU A 200 12.57 -25.44 5.78
CA GLU A 200 12.96 -26.12 4.55
C GLU A 200 13.26 -25.12 3.42
N THR A 201 14.55 -24.88 3.18
CA THR A 201 14.99 -24.08 2.03
C THR A 201 14.94 -24.92 0.75
N GLY A 202 14.01 -24.56 -0.14
CA GLY A 202 13.87 -25.18 -1.45
C GLY A 202 14.69 -24.51 -2.55
N SER A 203 14.69 -25.13 -3.73
CA SER A 203 15.20 -24.51 -4.96
C SER A 203 14.36 -23.30 -5.40
N PHE A 204 14.92 -22.47 -6.28
CA PHE A 204 14.18 -21.41 -6.95
C PHE A 204 13.26 -22.00 -8.04
N ASN A 205 11.97 -21.63 -8.03
CA ASN A 205 11.02 -22.04 -9.05
C ASN A 205 11.27 -21.23 -10.35
N PRO A 206 11.74 -21.87 -11.45
CA PRO A 206 12.19 -21.14 -12.64
C PRO A 206 11.05 -20.40 -13.36
N TYR A 207 9.82 -20.91 -13.28
CA TYR A 207 8.66 -20.27 -13.90
C TYR A 207 8.29 -18.97 -13.18
N ILE A 208 8.28 -18.98 -11.85
CA ILE A 208 8.00 -17.78 -11.04
C ILE A 208 9.17 -16.78 -11.12
N VAL A 209 10.43 -17.24 -11.18
CA VAL A 209 11.59 -16.35 -11.45
C VAL A 209 11.43 -15.62 -12.80
N CYS A 210 11.00 -16.33 -13.85
CA CYS A 210 10.75 -15.72 -15.16
C CYS A 210 9.60 -14.70 -15.10
N CYS A 211 8.51 -15.03 -14.42
CA CYS A 211 7.37 -14.11 -14.23
C CYS A 211 7.75 -12.89 -13.39
N LEU A 212 8.63 -13.03 -12.39
CA LEU A 212 9.13 -11.92 -11.57
C LEU A 212 10.07 -11.00 -12.35
N LEU A 213 10.91 -11.56 -13.23
CA LEU A 213 11.71 -10.77 -14.16
C LEU A 213 10.79 -9.96 -15.10
N ALA A 214 9.76 -10.61 -15.66
CA ALA A 214 8.77 -9.94 -16.50
C ALA A 214 8.00 -8.83 -15.75
N ALA A 215 7.58 -9.07 -14.50
CA ALA A 215 6.91 -8.07 -13.67
C ALA A 215 7.79 -6.83 -13.43
N TRP A 216 9.04 -7.01 -12.99
CA TRP A 216 10.00 -5.90 -12.83
C TRP A 216 10.32 -5.20 -14.16
N THR A 217 10.39 -5.93 -15.27
CA THR A 217 10.56 -5.32 -16.61
C THR A 217 9.35 -4.45 -16.99
N ILE A 218 8.12 -4.91 -16.77
CA ILE A 218 6.90 -4.13 -17.05
C ILE A 218 6.86 -2.85 -16.21
N VAL A 219 7.16 -2.94 -14.90
CA VAL A 219 7.23 -1.77 -14.00
C VAL A 219 8.32 -0.79 -14.48
N CYS A 220 9.51 -1.28 -14.80
CA CYS A 220 10.63 -0.47 -15.29
C CYS A 220 10.31 0.24 -16.62
N LEU A 221 9.67 -0.46 -17.59
CA LEU A 221 9.24 0.11 -18.87
C LEU A 221 8.14 1.15 -18.67
N GLY A 222 7.14 0.87 -17.84
CA GLY A 222 6.08 1.81 -17.49
C GLY A 222 6.61 3.13 -16.91
N MET A 223 7.67 3.05 -16.10
CA MET A 223 8.30 4.19 -15.43
C MET A 223 9.54 4.76 -16.13
N PHE A 224 9.89 4.32 -17.34
CA PHE A 224 11.18 4.67 -17.98
C PHE A 224 11.42 6.19 -18.15
N LYS A 225 10.34 6.97 -18.35
CA LYS A 225 10.37 8.46 -18.38
C LYS A 225 9.71 9.10 -17.14
N GLY A 226 9.70 8.38 -16.02
CA GLY A 226 8.97 8.73 -14.80
C GLY A 226 7.46 8.85 -15.03
N ILE A 227 6.83 9.70 -14.23
CA ILE A 227 5.38 9.95 -14.21
C ILE A 227 4.75 10.19 -15.60
N LYS A 228 5.44 10.89 -16.52
CA LYS A 228 4.93 11.16 -17.90
C LYS A 228 4.74 9.90 -18.77
N SER A 229 5.39 8.80 -18.41
CA SER A 229 5.20 7.49 -19.04
C SER A 229 4.14 6.69 -18.28
N SER A 230 4.28 6.60 -16.95
CA SER A 230 3.39 5.83 -16.08
C SER A 230 1.92 6.22 -16.24
N VAL A 231 1.61 7.52 -16.33
CA VAL A 231 0.24 8.03 -16.52
C VAL A 231 -0.45 7.47 -17.77
N LYS A 232 0.29 7.28 -18.87
CA LYS A 232 -0.27 6.74 -20.11
C LYS A 232 -0.71 5.29 -19.95
N VAL A 233 -0.02 4.52 -19.11
CA VAL A 233 -0.39 3.16 -18.74
C VAL A 233 -1.56 3.20 -17.75
N MET A 234 -1.50 4.08 -16.74
CA MET A 234 -2.56 4.22 -15.72
C MET A 234 -3.94 4.59 -16.28
N TYR A 235 -4.02 5.29 -17.42
CA TYR A 235 -5.30 5.50 -18.12
C TYR A 235 -6.05 4.19 -18.42
N PHE A 236 -5.36 3.17 -18.90
CA PHE A 236 -5.95 1.84 -19.10
C PHE A 236 -6.01 1.08 -17.77
N SER A 237 -4.88 1.04 -17.05
CA SER A 237 -4.67 0.22 -15.85
C SER A 237 -5.64 0.55 -14.70
N SER A 238 -6.06 1.81 -14.57
CA SER A 238 -7.00 2.25 -13.53
C SER A 238 -8.47 2.19 -13.96
N ILE A 239 -8.79 2.17 -15.26
CA ILE A 239 -10.19 2.13 -15.75
C ILE A 239 -10.64 0.69 -16.04
N PHE A 240 -9.77 -0.12 -16.65
CA PHE A 240 -10.08 -1.49 -17.04
C PHE A 240 -10.61 -2.37 -15.88
N PRO A 241 -10.06 -2.32 -14.65
CA PRO A 241 -10.58 -3.08 -13.52
C PRO A 241 -12.06 -2.82 -13.20
N TYR A 242 -12.54 -1.58 -13.34
CA TYR A 242 -13.97 -1.28 -13.10
C TYR A 242 -14.89 -1.93 -14.14
N VAL A 243 -14.45 -1.97 -15.41
CA VAL A 243 -15.20 -2.67 -16.47
C VAL A 243 -15.28 -4.16 -16.16
N VAL A 244 -14.18 -4.76 -15.71
CA VAL A 244 -14.12 -6.18 -15.35
C VAL A 244 -14.98 -6.48 -14.12
N LEU A 245 -14.87 -5.70 -13.04
CA LEU A 245 -15.71 -5.85 -11.84
C LEU A 245 -17.20 -5.72 -12.17
N PHE A 246 -17.59 -4.80 -13.06
CA PHE A 246 -18.97 -4.64 -13.49
C PHE A 246 -19.47 -5.85 -14.30
N CYS A 247 -18.64 -6.41 -15.20
CA CYS A 247 -18.97 -7.64 -15.94
C CYS A 247 -19.12 -8.84 -14.99
N PHE A 248 -18.22 -9.00 -14.02
CA PHE A 248 -18.32 -10.04 -13.00
C PHE A 248 -19.51 -9.85 -12.06
N LEU A 249 -19.91 -8.60 -11.75
CA LEU A 249 -21.10 -8.33 -10.96
C LEU A 249 -22.36 -8.83 -11.68
N ILE A 250 -22.52 -8.48 -12.96
CA ILE A 250 -23.66 -8.96 -13.77
C ILE A 250 -23.64 -10.49 -13.83
N ARG A 251 -22.49 -11.11 -14.16
CA ARG A 251 -22.41 -12.56 -14.27
C ARG A 251 -22.65 -13.27 -12.92
N GLY A 252 -22.14 -12.70 -11.84
CA GLY A 252 -22.25 -13.24 -10.48
C GLY A 252 -23.67 -13.16 -9.93
N LEU A 253 -24.39 -12.06 -10.15
CA LEU A 253 -25.81 -11.93 -9.78
C LEU A 253 -26.74 -12.89 -10.55
N MET A 254 -26.27 -13.44 -11.67
CA MET A 254 -26.97 -14.49 -12.44
C MET A 254 -26.59 -15.93 -12.02
N LEU A 255 -25.84 -16.11 -10.93
CA LEU A 255 -25.53 -17.44 -10.38
C LEU A 255 -26.50 -17.80 -9.25
N ASP A 256 -26.91 -19.07 -9.20
CA ASP A 256 -27.71 -19.59 -8.10
C ASP A 256 -26.84 -19.70 -6.83
N GLY A 257 -27.28 -19.14 -5.70
CA GLY A 257 -26.45 -19.01 -4.49
C GLY A 257 -25.81 -17.63 -4.27
N ALA A 258 -25.89 -16.73 -5.25
CA ALA A 258 -25.33 -15.39 -5.11
C ALA A 258 -26.03 -14.55 -4.02
N PHE A 259 -27.33 -14.75 -3.82
CA PHE A 259 -28.11 -13.97 -2.84
C PHE A 259 -27.74 -14.32 -1.39
N GLU A 260 -27.47 -15.59 -1.13
CA GLU A 260 -27.03 -16.13 0.16
C GLU A 260 -25.70 -15.48 0.59
N GLY A 261 -24.75 -15.38 -0.34
CA GLY A 261 -23.48 -14.68 -0.11
C GLY A 261 -23.63 -13.18 0.12
N ILE A 262 -24.46 -12.50 -0.68
CA ILE A 262 -24.74 -11.05 -0.52
C ILE A 262 -25.46 -10.77 0.81
N THR A 263 -26.37 -11.66 1.22
CA THR A 263 -27.07 -11.55 2.52
C THR A 263 -26.07 -11.63 3.68
N TYR A 264 -25.11 -12.56 3.61
CA TYR A 264 -24.02 -12.63 4.60
C TYR A 264 -23.19 -11.33 4.65
N MET A 265 -22.83 -10.78 3.48
CA MET A 265 -22.03 -9.54 3.39
C MET A 265 -22.67 -8.36 4.14
N PHE A 266 -24.00 -8.21 4.06
CA PHE A 266 -24.71 -7.08 4.67
C PHE A 266 -25.26 -7.36 6.07
N TYR A 267 -25.36 -8.62 6.51
CA TYR A 267 -25.86 -8.95 7.85
C TYR A 267 -24.85 -8.54 8.94
N PRO A 268 -25.19 -7.63 9.89
CA PRO A 268 -24.22 -7.08 10.83
C PRO A 268 -24.15 -7.88 12.14
N LYS A 269 -23.10 -8.68 12.32
CA LYS A 269 -22.81 -9.39 13.59
C LYS A 269 -22.09 -8.46 14.60
N LEU A 270 -22.82 -7.51 15.20
CA LEU A 270 -22.24 -6.44 16.05
C LEU A 270 -21.48 -6.90 17.30
N GLU A 271 -21.75 -8.11 17.81
CA GLU A 271 -21.05 -8.70 18.96
C GLU A 271 -19.53 -8.76 18.77
N ILE A 272 -19.09 -8.91 17.52
CA ILE A 272 -17.68 -9.00 17.10
C ILE A 272 -16.91 -7.69 17.39
N TRP A 273 -17.58 -6.54 17.54
CA TRP A 273 -16.92 -5.27 17.91
C TRP A 273 -16.27 -5.28 19.31
N ALA A 274 -16.59 -6.25 20.17
CA ALA A 274 -15.90 -6.45 21.43
C ALA A 274 -14.44 -6.94 21.25
N ASP A 275 -14.10 -7.53 20.10
CA ASP A 275 -12.74 -7.96 19.80
C ASP A 275 -11.90 -6.79 19.24
N ILE A 276 -10.84 -6.43 19.96
CA ILE A 276 -9.84 -5.44 19.54
C ILE A 276 -9.13 -5.81 18.23
N GLN A 277 -9.10 -7.10 17.84
CA GLN A 277 -8.55 -7.54 16.55
C GLN A 277 -9.30 -6.94 15.36
N VAL A 278 -10.61 -6.79 15.47
CA VAL A 278 -11.49 -6.30 14.41
C VAL A 278 -11.21 -4.82 14.14
N TRP A 279 -11.07 -4.03 15.21
CA TRP A 279 -10.62 -2.64 15.17
C TRP A 279 -9.23 -2.50 14.57
N ARG A 280 -8.29 -3.37 14.98
CA ARG A 280 -6.92 -3.40 14.45
C ARG A 280 -6.90 -3.66 12.95
N GLN A 281 -7.59 -4.71 12.49
CA GLN A 281 -7.63 -5.09 11.08
C GLN A 281 -8.34 -4.03 10.23
N ALA A 282 -9.45 -3.45 10.70
CA ALA A 282 -10.15 -2.38 10.00
C ALA A 282 -9.29 -1.11 9.85
N ALA A 283 -8.58 -0.69 10.91
CA ALA A 283 -7.69 0.48 10.86
C ALA A 283 -6.49 0.25 9.92
N THR A 284 -5.83 -0.92 10.01
CA THR A 284 -4.77 -1.30 9.08
C THR A 284 -5.26 -1.29 7.63
N GLN A 285 -6.47 -1.81 7.36
CA GLN A 285 -7.05 -1.78 6.02
C GLN A 285 -7.34 -0.36 5.51
N VAL A 286 -7.69 0.60 6.37
CA VAL A 286 -7.81 2.02 5.96
C VAL A 286 -6.44 2.57 5.53
N PHE A 287 -5.36 2.25 6.25
CA PHE A 287 -4.02 2.79 5.96
C PHE A 287 -3.46 2.23 4.65
N PHE A 288 -3.56 0.91 4.44
CA PHE A 288 -3.13 0.28 3.19
C PHE A 288 -3.99 0.69 1.98
N ALA A 289 -5.32 0.85 2.15
CA ALA A 289 -6.20 1.21 1.04
C ALA A 289 -6.10 2.70 0.64
N LEU A 290 -5.70 3.60 1.54
CA LEU A 290 -5.42 4.99 1.14
C LEU A 290 -3.96 5.20 0.73
N GLY A 291 -3.04 4.36 1.23
CA GLY A 291 -1.60 4.48 1.00
C GLY A 291 -0.92 5.47 1.96
N LEU A 292 -1.41 5.57 3.21
CA LEU A 292 -0.90 6.49 4.23
C LEU A 292 0.49 6.08 4.74
N GLY A 293 1.40 7.05 4.92
CA GLY A 293 2.77 6.84 5.43
C GLY A 293 3.77 6.32 4.41
N PHE A 294 3.32 6.00 3.20
CA PHE A 294 4.19 5.63 2.08
C PHE A 294 4.95 6.85 1.54
N GLY A 295 4.37 8.04 1.60
CA GLY A 295 4.92 9.24 0.96
C GLY A 295 4.71 9.30 -0.57
N SER A 296 4.10 8.27 -1.17
CA SER A 296 3.60 8.28 -2.55
C SER A 296 2.51 9.34 -2.76
N ILE A 297 1.62 9.54 -1.79
CA ILE A 297 0.58 10.58 -1.79
C ILE A 297 1.22 11.98 -1.78
N ILE A 298 2.22 12.17 -0.92
CA ILE A 298 3.04 13.38 -0.85
C ILE A 298 3.73 13.64 -2.19
N ALA A 299 4.30 12.60 -2.82
CA ALA A 299 4.92 12.69 -4.14
C ALA A 299 3.90 13.11 -5.22
N TYR A 300 2.74 12.48 -5.31
CA TYR A 300 1.72 12.81 -6.32
C TYR A 300 1.12 14.21 -6.15
N SER A 301 0.83 14.63 -4.92
CA SER A 301 0.34 15.99 -4.63
C SER A 301 1.40 17.07 -4.88
N SER A 302 2.69 16.78 -4.70
CA SER A 302 3.77 17.75 -4.95
C SER A 302 3.88 18.22 -6.41
N TYR A 303 3.39 17.40 -7.36
CA TYR A 303 3.32 17.74 -8.78
C TYR A 303 2.13 18.66 -9.13
N ASN A 304 1.14 18.83 -8.24
CA ASN A 304 0.01 19.74 -8.46
C ASN A 304 0.42 21.24 -8.36
N PRO A 305 -0.37 22.15 -8.97
CA PRO A 305 -0.34 23.58 -8.64
C PRO A 305 -0.72 23.81 -7.17
N LYS A 306 -0.16 24.86 -6.54
CA LYS A 306 -0.45 25.17 -5.13
C LYS A 306 -1.94 25.44 -4.88
N ASN A 307 -2.63 26.14 -5.78
CA ASN A 307 -4.05 26.50 -5.64
C ASN A 307 -5.04 25.37 -5.96
N ASN A 308 -4.59 24.13 -6.13
CA ASN A 308 -5.48 22.99 -6.38
C ASN A 308 -6.26 22.59 -5.12
N ASN A 309 -7.57 22.29 -5.24
CA ASN A 309 -8.41 21.95 -4.08
C ASN A 309 -8.16 20.51 -3.57
N CYS A 310 -7.07 20.31 -2.84
CA CYS A 310 -6.67 19.02 -2.28
C CYS A 310 -7.67 18.47 -1.24
N HIS A 311 -8.48 19.31 -0.59
CA HIS A 311 -9.55 18.87 0.33
C HIS A 311 -10.66 18.12 -0.41
N ARG A 312 -11.15 18.68 -1.53
CA ARG A 312 -12.12 17.98 -2.40
C ARG A 312 -11.51 16.70 -2.96
N ASP A 313 -10.25 16.74 -3.35
CA ASP A 313 -9.56 15.59 -3.92
C ASP A 313 -9.43 14.46 -2.88
N ALA A 314 -9.13 14.79 -1.62
CA ALA A 314 -9.07 13.85 -0.50
C ALA A 314 -10.39 13.09 -0.32
N PHE A 315 -11.51 13.81 -0.15
CA PHE A 315 -12.83 13.18 -0.04
C PHE A 315 -13.21 12.34 -1.25
N THR A 316 -12.93 12.85 -2.47
CA THR A 316 -13.34 12.18 -3.71
C THR A 316 -12.60 10.85 -3.89
N VAL A 317 -11.28 10.81 -3.66
CA VAL A 317 -10.49 9.59 -3.77
C VAL A 317 -10.87 8.59 -2.68
N SER A 318 -11.00 9.01 -1.42
CA SER A 318 -11.40 8.11 -0.33
C SER A 318 -12.79 7.52 -0.53
N PHE A 319 -13.74 8.28 -1.08
CA PHE A 319 -15.08 7.80 -1.43
C PHE A 319 -15.05 6.79 -2.59
N ILE A 320 -14.29 7.06 -3.67
CA ILE A 320 -14.10 6.11 -4.77
C ILE A 320 -13.46 4.82 -4.26
N ASN A 321 -12.41 4.91 -3.44
CA ASN A 321 -11.75 3.76 -2.84
C ASN A 321 -12.73 2.90 -2.01
N PHE A 322 -13.55 3.53 -1.15
CA PHE A 322 -14.58 2.82 -0.39
C PHE A 322 -15.61 2.15 -1.30
N MET A 323 -16.15 2.87 -2.30
CA MET A 323 -17.13 2.30 -3.23
C MET A 323 -16.55 1.17 -4.08
N THR A 324 -15.25 1.21 -4.39
CA THR A 324 -14.57 0.14 -5.12
C THR A 324 -14.36 -1.09 -4.24
N SER A 325 -14.00 -0.91 -2.97
CA SER A 325 -13.97 -2.01 -1.99
C SER A 325 -15.34 -2.66 -1.84
N VAL A 326 -16.43 -1.88 -1.73
CA VAL A 326 -17.80 -2.42 -1.66
C VAL A 326 -18.18 -3.15 -2.95
N LEU A 327 -17.90 -2.59 -4.13
CA LEU A 327 -18.16 -3.22 -5.43
C LEU A 327 -17.40 -4.55 -5.58
N ALA A 328 -16.10 -4.56 -5.29
CA ALA A 328 -15.29 -5.76 -5.34
C ALA A 328 -15.81 -6.81 -4.35
N THR A 329 -16.13 -6.42 -3.12
CA THR A 329 -16.72 -7.30 -2.10
C THR A 329 -18.05 -7.90 -2.56
N LEU A 330 -18.93 -7.10 -3.18
CA LEU A 330 -20.20 -7.58 -3.72
C LEU A 330 -20.00 -8.66 -4.79
N VAL A 331 -19.03 -8.48 -5.68
CA VAL A 331 -18.61 -9.51 -6.66
C VAL A 331 -18.07 -10.75 -5.94
N VAL A 332 -17.18 -10.60 -4.98
CA VAL A 332 -16.57 -11.71 -4.23
C VAL A 332 -17.64 -12.54 -3.53
N PHE A 333 -18.55 -11.89 -2.80
CA PHE A 333 -19.58 -12.59 -2.03
C PHE A 333 -20.65 -13.25 -2.91
N ALA A 334 -21.02 -12.66 -4.05
CA ALA A 334 -21.88 -13.34 -5.03
C ALA A 334 -21.24 -14.64 -5.55
N VAL A 335 -19.94 -14.60 -5.86
CA VAL A 335 -19.17 -15.74 -6.39
C VAL A 335 -18.91 -16.80 -5.29
N LEU A 336 -18.57 -16.39 -4.07
CA LEU A 336 -18.41 -17.29 -2.92
C LEU A 336 -19.73 -17.95 -2.51
N GLY A 337 -20.86 -17.23 -2.58
CA GLY A 337 -22.18 -17.78 -2.30
C GLY A 337 -22.57 -18.91 -3.27
N PHE A 338 -22.36 -18.69 -4.57
CA PHE A 338 -22.50 -19.73 -5.60
C PHE A 338 -21.60 -20.96 -5.31
N ARG A 339 -20.30 -20.75 -5.10
CA ARG A 339 -19.33 -21.83 -4.80
C ARG A 339 -19.73 -22.63 -3.55
N ALA A 340 -20.14 -21.94 -2.48
CA ALA A 340 -20.53 -22.60 -1.23
C ALA A 340 -21.85 -23.37 -1.38
N LYS A 341 -22.83 -22.85 -2.13
CA LYS A 341 -24.09 -23.53 -2.41
C LYS A 341 -23.87 -24.81 -3.23
N ASP A 342 -23.03 -24.74 -4.26
CA ASP A 342 -22.64 -25.88 -5.08
C ASP A 342 -21.99 -26.99 -4.22
N LYS A 343 -20.97 -26.65 -3.43
CA LYS A 343 -20.31 -27.58 -2.48
C LYS A 343 -21.26 -28.15 -1.41
N ALA A 344 -22.18 -27.33 -0.90
CA ALA A 344 -23.19 -27.78 0.05
C ALA A 344 -24.18 -28.78 -0.60
N MET A 345 -24.59 -28.55 -1.85
CA MET A 345 -25.44 -29.48 -2.60
C MET A 345 -24.72 -30.79 -2.95
N GLU A 346 -23.44 -30.76 -3.29
CA GLU A 346 -22.62 -31.98 -3.44
C GLU A 346 -22.55 -32.79 -2.12
N CYS A 347 -22.35 -32.10 -0.99
CA CYS A 347 -22.36 -32.71 0.34
C CYS A 347 -23.72 -33.37 0.66
N VAL A 348 -24.84 -32.67 0.41
CA VAL A 348 -26.19 -33.21 0.57
C VAL A 348 -26.38 -34.43 -0.32
N ALA A 349 -26.03 -34.36 -1.60
CA ALA A 349 -26.14 -35.49 -2.53
C ALA A 349 -25.31 -36.71 -2.11
N SER A 350 -24.15 -36.51 -1.46
CA SER A 350 -23.35 -37.59 -0.87
C SER A 350 -24.06 -38.23 0.34
N ASN A 351 -24.52 -37.42 1.29
CA ASN A 351 -25.22 -37.92 2.48
C ASN A 351 -26.55 -38.60 2.14
N LEU A 352 -27.29 -38.14 1.12
CA LEU A 352 -28.51 -38.80 0.64
C LEU A 352 -28.23 -40.18 0.01
N LYS A 353 -27.07 -40.37 -0.66
CA LYS A 353 -26.63 -41.69 -1.13
C LYS A 353 -26.33 -42.63 0.05
N VAL A 354 -25.67 -42.14 1.10
CA VAL A 354 -25.44 -42.93 2.33
C VAL A 354 -26.78 -43.31 2.98
N LEU A 355 -27.73 -42.36 3.07
CA LEU A 355 -29.08 -42.64 3.57
C LEU A 355 -29.80 -43.71 2.77
N SER A 356 -29.79 -43.63 1.43
CA SER A 356 -30.51 -44.59 0.58
C SER A 356 -29.92 -46.00 0.67
N MET A 357 -28.62 -46.14 0.92
CA MET A 357 -27.99 -47.43 1.21
C MET A 357 -28.33 -47.98 2.60
N GLN A 358 -28.56 -47.09 3.58
CA GLN A 358 -28.83 -47.45 4.97
C GLN A 358 -30.31 -47.49 5.34
N SER A 359 -31.22 -47.07 4.45
CA SER A 359 -32.65 -46.90 4.73
C SER A 359 -33.38 -48.16 5.19
N ALA A 360 -32.83 -49.36 4.92
CA ALA A 360 -33.37 -50.62 5.41
C ALA A 360 -33.08 -50.91 6.90
N ASN A 361 -32.11 -50.22 7.50
CA ASN A 361 -31.61 -50.46 8.87
C ASN A 361 -31.86 -49.30 9.84
N VAL A 362 -32.58 -48.26 9.42
CA VAL A 362 -32.83 -47.04 10.22
C VAL A 362 -34.33 -46.93 10.52
N ASP A 363 -34.68 -46.57 11.76
CA ASP A 363 -36.08 -46.38 12.16
C ASP A 363 -36.77 -45.35 11.27
N GLN A 364 -37.99 -45.68 10.84
CA GLN A 364 -38.76 -44.88 9.89
C GLN A 364 -39.09 -43.46 10.41
N ASN A 365 -39.03 -43.25 11.73
CA ASN A 365 -39.20 -41.95 12.38
C ASN A 365 -37.97 -41.02 12.28
N LEU A 366 -36.78 -41.57 12.00
CA LEU A 366 -35.53 -40.81 11.79
C LEU A 366 -35.36 -40.39 10.32
N MET A 367 -36.12 -40.99 9.40
CA MET A 367 -36.02 -40.70 7.97
C MET A 367 -36.61 -39.33 7.61
N PRO A 368 -36.04 -38.64 6.62
CA PRO A 368 -36.55 -37.35 6.17
C PRO A 368 -37.90 -37.48 5.48
N SER A 369 -38.73 -36.44 5.62
CA SER A 369 -40.04 -36.34 4.95
C SER A 369 -39.95 -35.97 3.46
N PHE A 370 -38.80 -35.47 3.01
CA PHE A 370 -38.51 -35.15 1.61
C PHE A 370 -37.99 -36.38 0.85
N ASN A 371 -38.01 -36.31 -0.49
CA ASN A 371 -37.59 -37.41 -1.35
C ASN A 371 -36.06 -37.60 -1.33
N TYR A 372 -35.57 -38.44 -0.42
CA TYR A 372 -34.16 -38.81 -0.30
C TYR A 372 -33.61 -39.64 -1.48
N SER A 373 -34.45 -40.07 -2.44
CA SER A 373 -34.02 -40.81 -3.62
C SER A 373 -33.49 -39.89 -4.74
N ASP A 374 -33.85 -38.61 -4.72
CA ASP A 374 -33.42 -37.62 -5.73
C ASP A 374 -32.87 -36.37 -5.05
N ALA A 375 -31.53 -36.27 -5.02
CA ALA A 375 -30.83 -35.14 -4.42
C ALA A 375 -31.10 -33.79 -5.09
N THR A 376 -31.60 -33.76 -6.33
CA THR A 376 -31.95 -32.50 -7.01
C THR A 376 -33.29 -31.93 -6.54
N SER A 377 -34.11 -32.73 -5.86
CA SER A 377 -35.43 -32.34 -5.35
C SER A 377 -35.42 -31.78 -3.91
N VAL A 378 -34.28 -31.79 -3.23
CA VAL A 378 -34.15 -31.44 -1.80
C VAL A 378 -33.52 -30.05 -1.65
N GLY A 379 -34.23 -29.14 -0.96
CA GLY A 379 -33.68 -27.84 -0.59
C GLY A 379 -32.62 -27.95 0.52
N LEU A 380 -31.56 -27.15 0.43
CA LEU A 380 -30.48 -27.12 1.43
C LEU A 380 -31.00 -26.83 2.85
N GLU A 381 -31.99 -25.94 2.98
CA GLU A 381 -32.59 -25.58 4.27
C GLU A 381 -33.46 -26.71 4.85
N ASP A 382 -34.16 -27.48 4.00
CA ASP A 382 -34.95 -28.64 4.42
C ASP A 382 -34.04 -29.76 4.96
N TYR A 383 -32.95 -30.05 4.23
CA TYR A 383 -31.91 -30.98 4.69
C TYR A 383 -31.31 -30.53 6.02
N ARG A 384 -30.93 -29.24 6.15
CA ARG A 384 -30.28 -28.70 7.35
C ARG A 384 -31.20 -28.74 8.58
N ASN A 385 -32.49 -28.48 8.40
CA ASN A 385 -33.48 -28.58 9.48
C ASN A 385 -33.69 -30.02 9.95
N TRP A 386 -33.75 -30.98 9.04
CA TRP A 386 -33.81 -32.40 9.40
C TRP A 386 -32.50 -32.89 10.05
N PHE A 387 -31.34 -32.52 9.49
CA PHE A 387 -30.03 -32.94 9.99
C PHE A 387 -29.77 -32.44 11.42
N LYS A 388 -30.15 -31.20 11.74
CA LYS A 388 -30.08 -30.64 13.11
C LYS A 388 -30.91 -31.41 14.13
N GLN A 389 -31.97 -32.11 13.71
CA GLN A 389 -32.87 -32.86 14.59
C GLN A 389 -32.46 -34.33 14.73
N HIS A 390 -32.05 -34.98 13.63
CA HIS A 390 -31.88 -36.45 13.57
C HIS A 390 -30.50 -36.91 13.07
N GLY A 391 -29.70 -36.04 12.46
CA GLY A 391 -28.49 -36.40 11.72
C GLY A 391 -27.41 -37.10 12.55
N SER A 392 -27.27 -36.72 13.83
CA SER A 392 -26.32 -37.34 14.77
C SER A 392 -26.76 -38.71 15.31
N SER A 393 -28.02 -39.10 15.11
CA SER A 393 -28.58 -40.37 15.57
C SER A 393 -28.57 -41.47 14.51
N ILE A 394 -28.11 -41.17 13.29
CA ILE A 394 -28.10 -42.12 12.17
C ILE A 394 -26.75 -42.85 12.09
N PRO A 395 -26.75 -44.20 11.98
CA PRO A 395 -25.53 -45.01 11.97
C PRO A 395 -24.76 -44.92 10.63
N GLY A 396 -24.24 -43.74 10.29
CA GLY A 396 -23.52 -43.49 9.03
C GLY A 396 -22.44 -42.40 9.07
N ASN A 397 -22.21 -41.74 10.21
CA ASN A 397 -21.30 -40.60 10.36
C ASN A 397 -21.50 -39.52 9.27
N LEU A 398 -22.75 -39.08 9.09
CA LEU A 398 -23.09 -38.04 8.13
C LEU A 398 -22.36 -36.73 8.42
N THR A 399 -21.98 -36.02 7.36
CA THR A 399 -21.36 -34.70 7.45
C THR A 399 -22.40 -33.59 7.58
N ASP A 400 -22.08 -32.57 8.38
CA ASP A 400 -22.86 -31.35 8.50
C ASP A 400 -22.59 -30.43 7.29
N CYS A 401 -23.51 -30.43 6.32
CA CYS A 401 -23.42 -29.63 5.08
C CYS A 401 -23.78 -28.16 5.36
N ASP A 402 -22.96 -27.47 6.15
CA ASP A 402 -23.21 -26.10 6.58
C ASP A 402 -22.65 -25.07 5.58
N LEU A 403 -23.55 -24.27 5.00
CA LEU A 403 -23.21 -23.24 4.01
C LEU A 403 -22.20 -22.21 4.54
N GLU A 404 -22.27 -21.80 5.82
CA GLU A 404 -21.37 -20.81 6.40
C GLU A 404 -19.96 -21.39 6.57
N LYS A 405 -19.84 -22.68 6.89
CA LYS A 405 -18.54 -23.38 6.92
C LYS A 405 -17.93 -23.51 5.52
N GLU A 406 -18.72 -23.85 4.51
CA GLU A 406 -18.22 -23.92 3.13
C GLU A 406 -17.80 -22.54 2.58
N MET A 407 -18.55 -21.49 2.92
CA MET A 407 -18.18 -20.10 2.59
C MET A 407 -16.84 -19.66 3.21
N GLN A 408 -16.44 -20.20 4.36
CA GLN A 408 -15.19 -19.84 5.04
C GLN A 408 -13.93 -20.52 4.45
N LYS A 409 -14.07 -21.60 3.67
CA LYS A 409 -12.92 -22.38 3.16
C LYS A 409 -12.16 -21.65 2.04
N GLY A 410 -10.84 -21.49 2.21
CA GLY A 410 -9.95 -20.92 1.20
C GLY A 410 -10.09 -19.40 1.01
N VAL A 411 -10.62 -18.70 2.02
CA VAL A 411 -10.82 -17.24 1.99
C VAL A 411 -9.62 -16.48 2.60
N GLU A 412 -8.67 -17.16 3.27
CA GLU A 412 -7.52 -16.49 3.90
C GLU A 412 -6.49 -15.95 2.87
N GLY A 413 -6.06 -14.70 3.08
CA GLY A 413 -4.90 -14.09 2.41
C GLY A 413 -4.97 -14.06 0.87
N THR A 414 -3.94 -14.59 0.23
CA THR A 414 -3.82 -14.72 -1.24
C THR A 414 -4.64 -15.89 -1.80
N GLY A 415 -5.01 -16.86 -0.95
CA GLY A 415 -5.83 -18.01 -1.34
C GLY A 415 -7.19 -17.62 -1.93
N LEU A 416 -7.80 -16.55 -1.43
CA LEU A 416 -9.05 -16.03 -1.98
C LEU A 416 -8.96 -15.77 -3.50
N ALA A 417 -7.90 -15.08 -3.95
CA ALA A 417 -7.72 -14.74 -5.36
C ALA A 417 -7.21 -15.90 -6.24
N PHE A 418 -6.30 -16.74 -5.73
CA PHE A 418 -5.63 -17.78 -6.52
C PHE A 418 -6.26 -19.19 -6.39
N ILE A 419 -7.13 -19.42 -5.39
CA ILE A 419 -7.82 -20.69 -5.14
C ILE A 419 -9.34 -20.53 -5.26
N ALA A 420 -9.98 -19.68 -4.43
CA ALA A 420 -11.44 -19.63 -4.38
C ALA A 420 -12.05 -18.98 -5.65
N PHE A 421 -11.44 -17.90 -6.14
CA PHE A 421 -11.85 -17.26 -7.41
C PHE A 421 -11.55 -18.13 -8.63
N THR A 422 -10.41 -18.83 -8.66
CA THR A 422 -10.04 -19.71 -9.80
C THR A 422 -10.96 -20.91 -9.91
N GLU A 423 -11.38 -21.46 -8.76
CA GLU A 423 -12.36 -22.54 -8.69
C GLU A 423 -13.70 -22.07 -9.24
N ALA A 424 -14.23 -20.96 -8.73
CA ALA A 424 -15.51 -20.45 -9.18
C ALA A 424 -15.52 -20.01 -10.66
N MET A 425 -14.39 -19.55 -11.20
CA MET A 425 -14.26 -19.26 -12.65
C MET A 425 -14.22 -20.52 -13.51
N SER A 426 -13.71 -21.65 -13.00
CA SER A 426 -13.73 -22.93 -13.73
C SER A 426 -15.14 -23.49 -13.89
N LEU A 427 -16.05 -23.17 -12.96
CA LEU A 427 -17.48 -23.51 -13.01
C LEU A 427 -18.29 -22.65 -14.00
N LEU A 428 -17.72 -21.58 -14.57
CA LEU A 428 -18.42 -20.72 -15.53
C LEU A 428 -18.29 -21.24 -16.97
N PRO A 429 -19.36 -21.18 -17.79
CA PRO A 429 -19.25 -21.46 -19.21
C PRO A 429 -18.30 -20.45 -19.89
N GLY A 430 -17.36 -20.96 -20.67
CA GLY A 430 -16.26 -20.15 -21.22
C GLY A 430 -15.19 -19.80 -20.19
N SER A 431 -14.89 -20.71 -19.26
CA SER A 431 -13.93 -20.51 -18.15
C SER A 431 -12.58 -19.85 -18.54
N PRO A 432 -11.94 -20.12 -19.71
CA PRO A 432 -10.69 -19.45 -20.07
C PRO A 432 -10.83 -17.93 -20.26
N PHE A 433 -11.98 -17.48 -20.79
CA PHE A 433 -12.27 -16.05 -20.98
C PHE A 433 -12.39 -15.32 -19.64
N TRP A 434 -13.17 -15.87 -18.71
CA TRP A 434 -13.34 -15.28 -17.38
C TRP A 434 -12.02 -15.24 -16.60
N SER A 435 -11.24 -16.33 -16.66
CA SER A 435 -9.93 -16.39 -16.00
C SER A 435 -8.94 -15.37 -16.56
N ALA A 436 -8.81 -15.27 -17.89
CA ALA A 436 -7.94 -14.29 -18.52
C ALA A 436 -8.36 -12.84 -18.16
N LEU A 437 -9.67 -12.56 -18.12
CA LEU A 437 -10.20 -11.26 -17.75
C LEU A 437 -9.89 -10.89 -16.28
N PHE A 438 -10.05 -11.84 -15.36
CA PHE A 438 -9.75 -11.67 -13.94
C PHE A 438 -8.25 -11.46 -13.67
N PHE A 439 -7.38 -12.29 -14.23
CA PHE A 439 -5.93 -12.13 -14.01
C PHE A 439 -5.35 -10.90 -14.72
N LEU A 440 -5.92 -10.48 -15.85
CA LEU A 440 -5.60 -9.21 -16.46
C LEU A 440 -6.08 -8.03 -15.59
N MET A 441 -7.25 -8.12 -14.94
CA MET A 441 -7.69 -7.12 -13.95
C MET A 441 -6.73 -7.02 -12.76
N LEU A 442 -6.38 -8.15 -12.13
CA LEU A 442 -5.43 -8.18 -11.01
C LEU A 442 -4.08 -7.58 -11.41
N LEU A 443 -3.57 -7.94 -12.59
CA LEU A 443 -2.34 -7.37 -13.12
C LEU A 443 -2.40 -5.84 -13.26
N ASN A 444 -3.49 -5.29 -13.80
CA ASN A 444 -3.65 -3.84 -13.93
C ASN A 444 -3.78 -3.12 -12.58
N LEU A 445 -4.49 -3.70 -11.61
CA LEU A 445 -4.57 -3.15 -10.24
C LEU A 445 -3.18 -3.15 -9.56
N GLY A 446 -2.45 -4.25 -9.65
CA GLY A 446 -1.10 -4.35 -9.09
C GLY A 446 -0.10 -3.38 -9.75
N LEU A 447 -0.20 -3.18 -11.07
CA LEU A 447 0.66 -2.23 -11.79
C LEU A 447 0.40 -0.77 -11.38
N SER A 448 -0.86 -0.37 -11.23
CA SER A 448 -1.20 0.98 -10.75
C SER A 448 -0.69 1.22 -9.32
N THR A 449 -0.82 0.23 -8.42
CA THR A 449 -0.21 0.31 -7.08
C THR A 449 1.32 0.38 -7.16
N MET A 450 1.98 -0.47 -7.98
CA MET A 450 3.44 -0.46 -8.17
C MET A 450 3.98 0.90 -8.58
N PHE A 451 3.33 1.58 -9.53
CA PHE A 451 3.78 2.89 -9.99
C PHE A 451 3.73 3.94 -8.88
N GLY A 452 2.72 3.91 -8.01
CA GLY A 452 2.65 4.79 -6.84
C GLY A 452 3.72 4.47 -5.80
N THR A 453 3.89 3.19 -5.44
CA THR A 453 4.93 2.76 -4.47
C THR A 453 6.34 3.13 -4.97
N MET A 454 6.61 2.95 -6.26
CA MET A 454 7.89 3.32 -6.86
C MET A 454 8.11 4.85 -6.95
N GLU A 455 7.08 5.66 -7.23
CA GLU A 455 7.21 7.13 -7.12
C GLU A 455 7.46 7.58 -5.66
N GLY A 456 6.92 6.85 -4.67
CA GLY A 456 7.22 7.03 -3.25
C GLY A 456 8.70 6.85 -2.89
N ILE A 457 9.44 6.07 -3.69
CA ILE A 457 10.89 5.88 -3.56
C ILE A 457 11.67 6.87 -4.43
N LEU A 458 11.28 7.00 -5.71
CA LEU A 458 12.04 7.75 -6.72
C LEU A 458 11.91 9.27 -6.56
N ALA A 459 10.74 9.78 -6.18
CA ALA A 459 10.54 11.22 -6.03
C ALA A 459 11.36 11.80 -4.87
N PRO A 460 11.32 11.27 -3.62
CA PRO A 460 12.11 11.82 -2.52
C PRO A 460 13.62 11.72 -2.75
N LEU A 461 14.09 10.62 -3.36
CA LEU A 461 15.51 10.45 -3.69
C LEU A 461 15.99 11.42 -4.78
N THR A 462 15.20 11.63 -5.84
CA THR A 462 15.59 12.58 -6.90
C THR A 462 15.44 14.04 -6.49
N ASP A 463 14.58 14.35 -5.52
CA ASP A 463 14.48 15.71 -4.96
C ASP A 463 15.65 16.03 -4.01
N CYS A 464 16.15 15.05 -3.25
CA CYS A 464 17.25 15.26 -2.30
C CYS A 464 18.65 15.26 -2.94
N PHE A 465 18.87 14.43 -3.97
CA PHE A 465 20.20 14.20 -4.53
C PHE A 465 20.29 14.64 -6.00
N LYS A 466 20.94 15.78 -6.26
CA LYS A 466 21.13 16.34 -7.63
C LYS A 466 21.73 15.33 -8.63
N THR A 467 22.66 14.48 -8.19
CA THR A 467 23.28 13.45 -9.04
C THR A 467 22.27 12.41 -9.53
N LEU A 468 21.30 12.05 -8.69
CA LEU A 468 20.19 11.15 -9.02
C LEU A 468 19.14 11.89 -9.86
N ALA A 469 18.88 13.17 -9.56
CA ALA A 469 17.99 14.03 -10.34
C ALA A 469 18.41 14.13 -11.82
N ASN A 470 19.71 14.21 -12.09
CA ASN A 470 20.26 14.25 -13.46
C ASN A 470 20.22 12.89 -14.16
N ASN A 471 19.98 11.78 -13.44
CA ASN A 471 20.05 10.41 -13.94
C ASN A 471 18.78 9.59 -13.61
N LYS A 472 17.58 10.22 -13.55
CA LYS A 472 16.34 9.59 -13.08
C LYS A 472 16.02 8.22 -13.71
N THR A 473 16.23 8.08 -15.02
CA THR A 473 16.01 6.80 -15.73
C THR A 473 17.00 5.72 -15.27
N LYS A 474 18.28 6.06 -15.04
CA LYS A 474 19.27 5.10 -14.51
C LYS A 474 18.93 4.69 -13.07
N LEU A 475 18.48 5.64 -12.24
CA LEU A 475 17.98 5.32 -10.89
C LEU A 475 16.80 4.35 -10.95
N THR A 476 15.82 4.60 -11.83
CA THR A 476 14.64 3.74 -11.99
C THR A 476 15.04 2.31 -12.38
N ILE A 477 15.91 2.16 -13.37
CA ILE A 477 16.44 0.86 -13.81
C ILE A 477 17.19 0.17 -12.67
N PHE A 478 18.06 0.89 -11.96
CA PHE A 478 18.85 0.37 -10.84
C PHE A 478 17.96 -0.11 -9.68
N SER A 479 16.95 0.68 -9.30
CA SER A 479 15.96 0.29 -8.29
C SER A 479 15.18 -0.97 -8.69
N CYS A 480 14.79 -1.10 -9.96
CA CYS A 480 14.12 -2.31 -10.46
C CYS A 480 15.06 -3.53 -10.47
N ILE A 481 16.35 -3.37 -10.79
CA ILE A 481 17.33 -4.45 -10.74
C ILE A 481 17.56 -4.92 -9.29
N ILE A 482 17.71 -4.00 -8.33
CA ILE A 482 17.80 -4.35 -6.91
C ILE A 482 16.51 -5.04 -6.44
N GLY A 483 15.35 -4.51 -6.83
CA GLY A 483 14.04 -5.09 -6.53
C GLY A 483 13.89 -6.52 -7.06
N PHE A 484 14.38 -6.80 -8.26
CA PHE A 484 14.43 -8.16 -8.83
C PHE A 484 15.38 -9.06 -8.04
N LEU A 485 16.62 -8.63 -7.78
CA LEU A 485 17.64 -9.44 -7.11
C LEU A 485 17.24 -9.82 -5.68
N ILE A 486 16.67 -8.89 -4.91
CA ILE A 486 16.13 -9.18 -3.56
C ILE A 486 14.82 -9.97 -3.68
N GLY A 487 14.01 -9.69 -4.70
CA GLY A 487 12.75 -10.39 -4.98
C GLY A 487 12.91 -11.89 -5.25
N LEU A 488 14.09 -12.36 -5.66
CA LEU A 488 14.39 -13.80 -5.82
C LEU A 488 14.20 -14.61 -4.52
N LEU A 489 14.27 -13.98 -3.34
CA LEU A 489 13.97 -14.63 -2.06
C LEU A 489 12.56 -15.25 -2.07
N PHE A 490 11.58 -14.53 -2.62
CA PHE A 490 10.18 -14.95 -2.64
C PHE A 490 9.85 -15.98 -3.73
N THR A 491 10.81 -16.34 -4.59
CA THR A 491 10.63 -17.36 -5.65
C THR A 491 11.19 -18.74 -5.28
N GLN A 492 11.72 -18.88 -4.07
CA GLN A 492 12.03 -20.16 -3.45
C GLN A 492 10.74 -20.91 -3.07
N ARG A 493 10.82 -22.23 -2.87
CA ARG A 493 9.66 -23.05 -2.43
C ARG A 493 9.03 -22.54 -1.12
N CYS A 494 9.84 -22.11 -0.16
CA CYS A 494 9.37 -21.45 1.08
C CYS A 494 9.02 -19.95 0.91
N GLY A 495 9.12 -19.40 -0.31
CA GLY A 495 9.01 -17.97 -0.61
C GLY A 495 7.66 -17.35 -0.27
N ASN A 496 6.57 -18.11 -0.34
CA ASN A 496 5.24 -17.65 0.08
C ASN A 496 5.19 -17.30 1.58
N TYR A 497 5.94 -18.02 2.42
CA TYR A 497 6.04 -17.73 3.86
C TYR A 497 6.77 -16.40 4.12
N PHE A 498 7.80 -16.09 3.31
CA PHE A 498 8.45 -14.78 3.33
C PHE A 498 7.52 -13.64 2.84
N VAL A 499 6.67 -13.88 1.83
CA VAL A 499 5.67 -12.88 1.39
C VAL A 499 4.71 -12.54 2.52
N MET A 500 4.16 -13.54 3.23
CA MET A 500 3.29 -13.32 4.38
C MET A 500 4.01 -12.60 5.54
N MET A 501 5.26 -12.98 5.85
CA MET A 501 6.07 -12.29 6.86
C MET A 501 6.25 -10.79 6.55
N PHE A 502 6.45 -10.43 5.27
CA PHE A 502 6.58 -9.04 4.86
C PHE A 502 5.27 -8.26 4.95
N ASP A 503 4.13 -8.83 4.52
CA ASP A 503 2.83 -8.14 4.54
C ASP A 503 2.31 -7.95 5.98
N ASP A 504 2.26 -9.01 6.78
CA ASP A 504 1.64 -8.98 8.11
C ASP A 504 2.47 -8.20 9.15
N TYR A 505 3.81 -8.21 9.01
CA TYR A 505 4.72 -7.68 10.04
C TYR A 505 5.69 -6.62 9.51
N SER A 506 6.58 -6.97 8.57
CA SER A 506 7.71 -6.11 8.23
C SER A 506 7.35 -4.80 7.51
N ALA A 507 6.22 -4.75 6.79
CA ALA A 507 5.67 -3.52 6.25
C ALA A 507 4.67 -2.86 7.21
N THR A 508 3.69 -3.63 7.72
CA THR A 508 2.57 -3.12 8.52
C THR A 508 3.00 -2.37 9.78
N LEU A 509 3.93 -2.92 10.58
CA LEU A 509 4.34 -2.29 11.84
C LEU A 509 5.12 -0.98 11.62
N PRO A 510 6.19 -0.94 10.80
CA PRO A 510 6.88 0.31 10.46
C PRO A 510 5.96 1.38 9.87
N LEU A 511 5.02 1.02 9.00
CA LEU A 511 4.09 1.97 8.40
C LEU A 511 3.27 2.72 9.47
N ILE A 512 2.69 2.01 10.44
CA ILE A 512 1.93 2.62 11.54
C ILE A 512 2.82 3.58 12.35
N ILE A 513 4.07 3.19 12.62
CA ILE A 513 5.01 4.02 13.38
C ILE A 513 5.39 5.29 12.59
N VAL A 514 5.58 5.20 11.27
CA VAL A 514 5.81 6.35 10.39
C VAL A 514 4.64 7.32 10.48
N VAL A 515 3.39 6.88 10.26
CA VAL A 515 2.22 7.79 10.27
C VAL A 515 1.99 8.43 11.65
N VAL A 516 2.31 7.74 12.75
CA VAL A 516 2.34 8.34 14.11
C VAL A 516 3.33 9.52 14.16
N PHE A 517 4.57 9.32 13.69
CA PHE A 517 5.58 10.38 13.68
C PHE A 517 5.22 11.52 12.73
N GLU A 518 4.66 11.25 11.55
CA GLU A 518 4.19 12.26 10.59
C GLU A 518 3.08 13.14 11.21
N THR A 519 2.06 12.50 11.80
CA THR A 519 0.92 13.18 12.41
C THR A 519 1.32 13.98 13.64
N PHE A 520 2.18 13.43 14.49
CA PHE A 520 2.75 14.14 15.64
C PHE A 520 3.58 15.36 15.19
N SER A 521 4.38 15.19 14.13
CA SER A 521 5.23 16.25 13.58
C SER A 521 4.43 17.44 13.08
N VAL A 522 3.38 17.22 12.29
CA VAL A 522 2.53 18.33 11.81
C VAL A 522 1.69 18.91 12.96
N SER A 523 1.05 18.06 13.76
CA SER A 523 0.05 18.51 14.74
C SER A 523 0.65 19.24 15.95
N TRP A 524 1.80 18.77 16.45
CA TRP A 524 2.41 19.23 17.71
C TRP A 524 3.75 19.93 17.53
N LEU A 525 4.62 19.51 16.61
CA LEU A 525 5.94 20.15 16.42
C LEU A 525 5.89 21.36 15.49
N TYR A 526 5.21 21.24 14.34
CA TYR A 526 4.98 22.36 13.42
C TYR A 526 3.85 23.27 13.90
N GLY A 527 2.80 22.65 14.45
CA GLY A 527 1.62 23.30 15.01
C GLY A 527 0.44 23.24 14.04
N ALA A 528 -0.62 22.53 14.43
CA ALA A 528 -1.82 22.36 13.61
C ALA A 528 -2.50 23.69 13.22
N ASP A 529 -2.37 24.74 14.03
CA ASP A 529 -2.90 26.08 13.69
C ASP A 529 -2.15 26.69 12.50
N ARG A 530 -0.81 26.72 12.55
CA ARG A 530 0.03 27.19 11.44
C ARG A 530 -0.23 26.39 10.16
N PHE A 531 -0.36 25.08 10.28
CA PHE A 531 -0.67 24.23 9.12
C PHE A 531 -2.05 24.53 8.51
N LEU A 532 -3.05 24.90 9.33
CA LEU A 532 -4.34 25.38 8.81
C LEU A 532 -4.21 26.77 8.17
N ASP A 533 -3.38 27.66 8.71
CA ASP A 533 -3.08 28.97 8.10
C ASP A 533 -2.40 28.81 6.73
N ASP A 534 -1.44 27.88 6.61
CA ASP A 534 -0.79 27.53 5.33
C ASP A 534 -1.77 26.96 4.30
N ILE A 535 -2.72 26.12 4.75
CA ILE A 535 -3.77 25.58 3.88
C ILE A 535 -4.75 26.68 3.47
N GLU A 536 -5.08 27.62 4.35
CA GLU A 536 -5.91 28.78 4.03
C GLU A 536 -5.23 29.67 2.97
N ALA A 537 -3.94 29.96 3.12
CA ALA A 537 -3.14 30.67 2.13
C ALA A 537 -3.01 29.90 0.79
N MET A 538 -3.03 28.57 0.83
CA MET A 538 -2.94 27.70 -0.35
C MET A 538 -4.28 27.58 -1.11
N LEU A 539 -5.40 27.48 -0.40
CA LEU A 539 -6.72 27.20 -0.97
C LEU A 539 -7.61 28.45 -1.13
N GLY A 540 -7.27 29.56 -0.47
CA GLY A 540 -8.10 30.77 -0.39
C GLY A 540 -9.30 30.66 0.56
N TRP A 541 -9.42 29.59 1.33
CA TRP A 541 -10.44 29.38 2.35
C TRP A 541 -9.91 28.47 3.46
N ARG A 542 -10.32 28.71 4.71
CA ARG A 542 -9.88 27.95 5.88
C ARG A 542 -10.66 26.64 6.04
N PRO A 543 -10.00 25.47 6.14
CA PRO A 543 -10.68 24.23 6.53
C PRO A 543 -11.28 24.32 7.94
N SER A 544 -12.31 23.51 8.18
CA SER A 544 -12.97 23.46 9.50
C SER A 544 -11.99 23.11 10.62
N VAL A 545 -12.12 23.78 11.77
CA VAL A 545 -11.32 23.56 12.99
C VAL A 545 -11.43 22.12 13.49
N VAL A 546 -12.45 21.36 13.08
CA VAL A 546 -12.57 19.91 13.33
C VAL A 546 -11.30 19.16 12.89
N TYR A 547 -10.65 19.53 11.77
CA TYR A 547 -9.41 18.88 11.33
C TYR A 547 -8.26 19.02 12.33
N LYS A 548 -8.12 20.19 12.98
CA LYS A 548 -7.14 20.41 14.05
C LYS A 548 -7.36 19.44 15.21
N TYR A 549 -8.61 19.23 15.65
CA TYR A 549 -8.92 18.30 16.73
C TYR A 549 -8.76 16.84 16.31
N LEU A 550 -9.13 16.51 15.07
CA LEU A 550 -8.94 15.17 14.49
C LEU A 550 -7.45 14.80 14.47
N TRP A 551 -6.60 15.60 13.84
CA TRP A 551 -5.16 15.32 13.76
C TRP A 551 -4.47 15.29 15.13
N LYS A 552 -4.73 16.30 15.97
CA LYS A 552 -4.02 16.48 17.25
C LYS A 552 -4.36 15.43 18.30
N TYR A 553 -5.61 14.94 18.31
CA TYR A 553 -6.11 14.04 19.35
C TYR A 553 -6.62 12.71 18.79
N ILE A 554 -7.63 12.71 17.91
CA ILE A 554 -8.34 11.48 17.50
C ILE A 554 -7.43 10.57 16.67
N CYS A 555 -6.83 11.08 15.59
CA CYS A 555 -5.95 10.28 14.73
C CYS A 555 -4.71 9.81 15.49
N LEU A 556 -4.07 10.70 16.26
CA LEU A 556 -2.87 10.36 17.03
C LEU A 556 -3.16 9.30 18.10
N LEU A 557 -4.26 9.43 18.86
CA LEU A 557 -4.66 8.45 19.87
C LEU A 557 -5.08 7.11 19.23
N ALA A 558 -5.82 7.14 18.13
CA ALA A 558 -6.22 5.93 17.41
C ALA A 558 -5.01 5.14 16.90
N MET A 559 -4.00 5.82 16.35
CA MET A 559 -2.77 5.16 15.90
C MET A 559 -1.88 4.66 17.03
N LEU A 560 -1.77 5.41 18.14
CA LEU A 560 -1.05 4.94 19.33
C LEU A 560 -1.76 3.73 19.96
N GLY A 561 -3.09 3.72 19.98
CA GLY A 561 -3.91 2.58 20.39
C GLY A 561 -3.72 1.38 19.46
N LEU A 562 -3.68 1.59 18.14
CA LEU A 562 -3.41 0.55 17.14
C LEU A 562 -2.02 -0.07 17.32
N LEU A 563 -1.00 0.77 17.49
CA LEU A 563 0.38 0.35 17.73
C LEU A 563 0.51 -0.41 19.06
N GLY A 564 -0.13 0.08 20.11
CA GLY A 564 -0.19 -0.59 21.42
C GLY A 564 -0.87 -1.96 21.33
N ALA A 565 -2.07 -2.04 20.74
CA ALA A 565 -2.79 -3.30 20.55
C ALA A 565 -1.99 -4.31 19.72
N THR A 566 -1.27 -3.86 18.69
CA THR A 566 -0.45 -4.73 17.84
C THR A 566 0.80 -5.23 18.56
N THR A 567 1.51 -4.36 19.30
CA THR A 567 2.70 -4.77 20.07
C THR A 567 2.33 -5.68 21.24
N ILE A 568 1.27 -5.36 22.01
CA ILE A 568 0.76 -6.22 23.09
C ILE A 568 0.40 -7.62 22.55
N ARG A 569 -0.31 -7.71 21.42
CA ARG A 569 -0.62 -9.00 20.78
C ARG A 569 0.66 -9.78 20.43
N MET A 570 1.68 -9.11 19.89
CA MET A 570 2.95 -9.73 19.51
C MET A 570 3.74 -10.28 20.72
N PHE A 571 3.53 -9.71 21.92
CA PHE A 571 4.09 -10.23 23.17
C PHE A 571 3.26 -11.37 23.79
N ILE A 572 1.93 -11.33 23.70
CA ILE A 572 1.04 -12.35 24.32
C ILE A 572 0.96 -13.61 23.45
N THR A 573 0.76 -13.46 22.15
CA THR A 573 0.66 -14.56 21.19
C THR A 573 1.86 -14.53 20.25
N PRO A 574 2.70 -15.58 20.19
CA PRO A 574 3.84 -15.60 19.29
C PRO A 574 3.36 -15.48 17.82
N PRO A 575 4.11 -14.78 16.95
CA PRO A 575 3.82 -14.75 15.53
C PRO A 575 3.67 -16.15 14.92
N THR A 576 2.61 -16.33 14.12
CA THR A 576 2.30 -17.58 13.40
C THR A 576 2.10 -17.29 11.92
N TYR A 577 2.26 -18.32 11.08
CA TYR A 577 2.01 -18.27 9.64
C TYR A 577 1.18 -19.49 9.21
N MET A 578 0.52 -19.38 8.05
CA MET A 578 -0.16 -20.53 7.44
C MET A 578 0.86 -21.34 6.65
N ALA A 579 0.97 -22.63 6.94
CA ALA A 579 1.77 -23.60 6.22
C ALA A 579 0.88 -24.63 5.52
N TRP A 580 1.30 -25.12 4.36
CA TRP A 580 0.58 -26.19 3.65
C TRP A 580 1.17 -27.55 4.05
N ASN A 581 0.36 -28.45 4.62
CA ASN A 581 0.80 -29.79 4.99
C ASN A 581 0.53 -30.77 3.84
N GLN A 582 1.56 -31.43 3.31
CA GLN A 582 1.41 -32.37 2.19
C GLN A 582 0.54 -33.59 2.50
N GLU A 583 0.67 -34.14 3.71
CA GLU A 583 0.03 -35.41 4.06
C GLU A 583 -1.47 -35.24 4.33
N GLU A 584 -1.83 -34.14 4.98
CA GLU A 584 -3.21 -33.78 5.29
C GLU A 584 -3.91 -33.08 4.12
N ALA A 585 -3.15 -32.45 3.20
CA ALA A 585 -3.64 -31.60 2.12
C ALA A 585 -4.50 -30.44 2.63
N SER A 586 -4.00 -29.78 3.68
CA SER A 586 -4.69 -28.76 4.47
C SER A 586 -3.73 -27.61 4.85
N GLU A 587 -4.30 -26.46 5.20
CA GLU A 587 -3.58 -25.33 5.78
C GLU A 587 -3.52 -25.46 7.31
N ALA A 588 -2.31 -25.38 7.87
CA ALA A 588 -2.05 -25.46 9.31
C ALA A 588 -1.36 -24.18 9.83
N ARG A 589 -1.73 -23.71 11.03
CA ARG A 589 -1.09 -22.54 11.66
C ARG A 589 0.20 -22.99 12.37
N LEU A 590 1.38 -22.62 11.86
CA LEU A 590 2.67 -22.92 12.49
C LEU A 590 3.28 -21.66 13.15
N PRO A 591 3.99 -21.79 14.29
CA PRO A 591 4.75 -20.69 14.88
C PRO A 591 6.00 -20.39 14.05
N TYR A 592 6.40 -19.12 13.94
CA TYR A 592 7.67 -18.77 13.29
C TYR A 592 8.87 -19.30 14.12
N PRO A 593 9.88 -19.92 13.47
CA PRO A 593 11.10 -20.35 14.15
C PRO A 593 11.94 -19.17 14.62
N ALA A 594 12.82 -19.41 15.60
CA ALA A 594 13.59 -18.35 16.26
C ALA A 594 14.45 -17.50 15.31
N TRP A 595 15.01 -18.09 14.25
CA TRP A 595 15.78 -17.36 13.25
C TRP A 595 14.87 -16.44 12.40
N ALA A 596 13.65 -16.86 12.08
CA ALA A 596 12.68 -16.05 11.33
C ALA A 596 12.18 -14.87 12.17
N LEU A 597 11.96 -15.08 13.49
CA LEU A 597 11.67 -14.00 14.43
C LEU A 597 12.83 -12.98 14.52
N ALA A 598 14.09 -13.43 14.47
CA ALA A 598 15.25 -12.55 14.42
C ALA A 598 15.33 -11.74 13.11
N VAL A 599 15.05 -12.38 11.96
CA VAL A 599 14.97 -11.69 10.65
C VAL A 599 13.85 -10.66 10.65
N LEU A 600 12.64 -11.02 11.10
CA LEU A 600 11.48 -10.13 11.23
C LEU A 600 11.81 -8.91 12.10
N SER A 601 12.47 -9.14 13.25
CA SER A 601 12.91 -8.05 14.16
C SER A 601 13.93 -7.14 13.49
N LEU A 602 14.90 -7.71 12.77
CA LEU A 602 15.94 -6.97 12.05
C LEU A 602 15.35 -6.11 10.92
N LEU A 603 14.36 -6.63 10.18
CA LEU A 603 13.65 -5.88 9.13
C LEU A 603 12.89 -4.67 9.69
N ILE A 604 12.16 -4.84 10.80
CA ILE A 604 11.45 -3.74 11.48
C ILE A 604 12.45 -2.69 11.99
N ILE A 605 13.55 -3.12 12.62
CA ILE A 605 14.61 -2.21 13.09
C ILE A 605 15.20 -1.45 11.89
N PHE A 606 15.53 -2.13 10.79
CA PHE A 606 16.09 -1.51 9.58
C PHE A 606 15.15 -0.46 8.98
N ALA A 607 13.85 -0.75 8.88
CA ALA A 607 12.86 0.20 8.39
C ALA A 607 12.74 1.45 9.28
N MET A 608 12.84 1.29 10.61
CA MET A 608 12.71 2.41 11.55
C MET A 608 14.01 3.17 11.85
N MET A 609 15.17 2.55 11.64
CA MET A 609 16.51 3.10 11.92
C MET A 609 16.77 4.52 11.37
N PRO A 610 16.25 4.93 10.19
CA PRO A 610 16.46 6.29 9.69
C PRO A 610 15.88 7.39 10.58
N VAL A 611 14.84 7.12 11.38
CA VAL A 611 14.22 8.10 12.28
C VAL A 611 15.17 8.54 13.40
N PRO A 612 15.67 7.65 14.29
CA PRO A 612 16.63 8.05 15.33
C PRO A 612 17.98 8.49 14.75
N LEU A 613 18.47 7.90 13.66
CA LEU A 613 19.71 8.37 13.02
C LEU A 613 19.58 9.81 12.50
N GLY A 614 18.48 10.12 11.82
CA GLY A 614 18.21 11.47 11.31
C GLY A 614 18.17 12.51 12.43
N LEU A 615 17.54 12.17 13.55
CA LEU A 615 17.50 13.00 14.75
C LEU A 615 18.90 13.21 15.35
N ILE A 616 19.66 12.14 15.59
CA ILE A 616 21.02 12.20 16.16
C ILE A 616 21.93 13.03 15.26
N HIS A 617 21.94 12.76 13.95
CA HIS A 617 22.75 13.48 12.97
C HIS A 617 22.41 14.98 12.93
N ALA A 618 21.11 15.34 12.93
CA ALA A 618 20.69 16.74 12.98
C ALA A 618 21.06 17.46 14.29
N VAL A 619 21.01 16.76 15.44
CA VAL A 619 21.44 17.31 16.73
C VAL A 619 22.97 17.50 16.77
N LEU A 620 23.75 16.55 16.26
CA LEU A 620 25.21 16.67 16.16
C LEU A 620 25.62 17.83 15.25
N GLN A 621 25.05 17.93 14.04
CA GLN A 621 25.30 19.08 13.15
C GLN A 621 24.89 20.42 13.77
N GLY A 622 23.79 20.45 14.54
CA GLY A 622 23.37 21.62 15.29
C GLY A 622 24.41 22.05 16.32
N ARG A 623 24.95 21.11 17.10
CA ARG A 623 26.04 21.36 18.06
C ARG A 623 27.30 21.88 17.37
N THR A 624 27.77 21.22 16.31
CA THR A 624 28.97 21.65 15.56
C THR A 624 28.82 23.07 15.02
N ARG A 625 27.66 23.41 14.41
CA ARG A 625 27.39 24.76 13.91
C ARG A 625 27.34 25.82 15.01
N GLN A 626 26.86 25.46 16.20
CA GLN A 626 26.83 26.37 17.34
C GLN A 626 28.26 26.59 17.87
N THR A 627 29.06 25.55 18.05
CA THR A 627 30.48 25.67 18.42
C THR A 627 31.29 26.50 17.41
N SER A 628 31.04 26.35 16.10
CA SER A 628 31.65 27.21 15.08
C SER A 628 31.26 28.68 15.25
N ARG A 629 29.96 28.97 15.46
CA ARG A 629 29.49 30.35 15.71
C ARG A 629 30.05 30.96 16.98
N ASP A 630 30.16 30.18 18.05
CA ASP A 630 30.72 30.64 19.33
C ASP A 630 32.24 30.91 19.18
N THR A 631 32.93 30.15 18.33
CA THR A 631 34.35 30.37 17.97
C THR A 631 34.52 31.63 17.10
N GLU A 632 33.69 31.82 16.08
CA GLU A 632 33.69 33.03 15.24
C GLU A 632 33.35 34.28 16.07
N ALA A 633 32.35 34.21 16.95
CA ALA A 633 31.97 35.31 17.82
C ALA A 633 33.09 35.69 18.82
N GLY A 634 33.76 34.69 19.41
CA GLY A 634 34.91 34.91 20.29
C GLY A 634 36.09 35.60 19.61
N GLN A 635 36.20 35.48 18.29
CA GLN A 635 37.28 36.07 17.49
C GLN A 635 37.02 37.53 17.07
N TYR A 636 35.78 38.02 17.20
CA TYR A 636 35.44 39.45 17.05
C TYR A 636 35.52 40.24 18.36
N SER A 637 35.61 39.58 19.53
CA SER A 637 35.70 40.23 20.84
C SER A 637 37.12 40.67 21.27
N SER A 638 38.12 40.64 20.38
CA SER A 638 39.50 41.03 20.67
C SER A 638 40.08 42.04 19.67
N VAL A 639 39.42 43.19 19.53
CA VAL A 639 40.06 44.43 19.02
C VAL A 639 40.04 45.47 20.14
N SER A 640 41.22 45.99 20.45
CA SER A 640 41.55 46.70 21.68
C SER A 640 41.07 48.15 21.75
N THR A 641 40.58 48.57 22.91
CA THR A 641 40.66 49.96 23.38
C THR A 641 41.53 50.02 24.63
N ASP A 642 42.84 49.94 24.42
CA ASP A 642 43.87 50.19 25.44
C ASP A 642 44.99 50.99 24.77
N ASP A 643 44.74 52.29 24.58
CA ASP A 643 45.79 53.26 24.30
C ASP A 643 45.70 54.37 25.35
N LYS A 644 46.81 54.58 26.06
CA LYS A 644 46.86 55.46 27.22
C LYS A 644 46.96 56.91 26.78
N CYS A 645 46.17 57.79 27.41
CA CYS A 645 46.55 59.20 27.54
C CYS A 645 46.27 59.68 28.96
N GLU A 646 47.17 60.51 29.48
CA GLU A 646 47.30 60.81 30.91
C GLU A 646 46.31 61.89 31.38
N THR A 647 45.86 61.80 32.63
CA THR A 647 45.24 62.93 33.34
C THR A 647 46.32 63.73 34.08
N PRO A 648 46.13 65.04 34.26
CA PRO A 648 45.59 65.46 35.55
C PRO A 648 44.45 66.49 35.47
N MET A 649 43.71 66.61 36.57
CA MET A 649 42.57 67.51 36.74
C MET A 649 42.94 69.00 36.66
N THR A 650 42.06 69.81 36.07
CA THR A 650 41.78 71.16 36.60
C THR A 650 40.38 71.67 36.28
N ASP A 651 39.65 71.93 37.36
CA ASP A 651 38.62 72.96 37.56
C ASP A 651 37.31 73.04 36.75
N MET A 652 36.32 73.67 37.39
CA MET A 652 34.90 73.64 37.08
C MET A 652 34.31 75.05 37.19
N SER A 653 34.12 75.78 36.08
CA SER A 653 33.20 76.94 36.03
C SER A 653 32.95 77.52 34.62
N GLU A 654 31.72 78.00 34.45
CA GLU A 654 31.28 79.16 33.63
C GLU A 654 31.13 79.10 32.09
N LEU A 655 30.13 79.89 31.64
CA LEU A 655 29.70 80.24 30.27
C LEU A 655 29.10 79.09 29.41
N CYS A 656 27.91 79.18 28.78
CA CYS A 656 27.06 80.34 28.43
C CYS A 656 25.54 80.05 28.43
N GLN A 657 24.76 81.08 28.77
CA GLN A 657 23.37 81.39 28.35
C GLN A 657 23.30 82.93 28.18
N PRO A 658 22.21 83.55 27.67
CA PRO A 658 21.54 83.36 26.39
C PRO A 658 21.33 84.74 25.67
N ASN A 659 20.43 84.80 24.65
CA ASN A 659 19.79 85.95 23.93
C ASN A 659 19.94 85.75 22.41
N GLY A 660 18.90 85.86 21.54
CA GLY A 660 17.79 86.82 21.47
C GLY A 660 18.16 87.86 20.42
N THR A 661 17.58 87.97 19.22
CA THR A 661 16.19 88.39 18.84
C THR A 661 16.04 88.27 17.30
N SER A 662 14.96 87.71 16.73
CA SER A 662 13.68 88.36 16.28
C SER A 662 13.63 88.89 14.84
N ALA A 663 12.82 88.25 13.97
CA ALA A 663 11.93 88.82 12.91
C ALA A 663 11.47 87.71 11.92
N LEU A 664 10.37 87.80 11.14
CA LEU A 664 8.95 88.19 11.36
C LEU A 664 8.17 87.86 10.04
N LEU A 665 6.82 87.77 10.07
CA LEU A 665 5.84 87.63 8.95
C LEU A 665 5.64 86.18 8.43
N SER A 666 4.52 85.48 8.67
CA SER A 666 3.13 85.61 8.15
C SER A 666 2.99 85.25 6.65
N SER A 667 2.03 84.47 6.12
CA SER A 667 0.80 83.80 6.63
C SER A 667 0.41 82.65 5.64
N THR A 668 -0.70 81.88 5.69
CA THR A 668 -1.98 81.90 6.46
C THR A 668 -2.56 80.46 6.62
N SER A 669 -3.84 80.37 7.02
CA SER A 669 -4.80 79.26 7.14
C SER A 669 -5.41 78.82 5.78
N ASP A 670 -6.23 77.75 5.63
CA ASP A 670 -7.09 77.00 6.58
C ASP A 670 -6.78 75.49 6.67
#